data_AF-A0A537MKQ9-F1
#
_entry.id   AF-A0A537MKQ9-F1
#
_cell.length_a   1.000
_cell.length_b   1.000
_cell.length_c   1.000
_cell.angle_alpha   90.00
_cell.angle_beta   90.00
_cell.angle_gamma   90.00
#
_symmetry.space_group_name_H-M   'P 1'
#
loop_
_entity.id
_entity.type
_entity.pdbx_description
1 polymer ?
#
loop_
_entity_poly.entity_id
_entity_poly.type
_entity_poly.pdbx_seq_one_letter_code
_entity_poly.pdbx_strand_id
1 'polypeptide(L)'
;MSSVSNWWTSIFGSAAPVAQSFQHDAIVQNVAALQAALANEATIRMYVDKGGGQGQQAAAVNMLRRIAAPTGANPAGLGFSGNTAGGQPRTVEIVYDDGTDGQSTTLANLQALMSLGAQAQGNFAGVAVRLIPRYVPPLPAPAPVRFSFSAATDATSAQDSDFATLLNATWHLRLQPFSIHKPEQLQQQGQAPILLSAEPQLGGESFSLHGFTTPATNLDAAAWAAFIAAAQNNPNQLRRIQVIKAILDGQMGGGGAKLYDVLFTYGIHTTDWRNGRTTQVNAIGLEPTDQLVELTLGVMATQVDPKGAARAGALPAVIVNLDDYWADSHYFAGFSPQNPPADIFVPAKMLLLGGASHSEEIALKSAIPERRTRAMQVRTARTNYLTAVGLGTAAGLANRFLAANDPDVAGIGAQLTALRNGSDSARRVLWVQLAPPLPLALFNALIGRSTLPAVFEGANTANQALNFNNIYYHVSRPRGTDILYPNLPLEARPQAALLRRLQNAANQVGRMLSDWPASTGTFGDPYPPELFAAPILAMRSEAQNGPLHSYFAGMSAFFQNPDNDKYSLAFAFLGLKAQQGGQQQAMLAAAEGTDPLTALQAALTANLSNGNLKLIPGALDATGAIGKLLGALFSAGGQAWTLSDASVATDPGAAPFTKVTVKGGFSFIGDPLTIEAEFTAPKKVLTATVRITGSVPSLAGVPWVPIDQATLVVELANDGSIPVLSVECALQWPQQVETITLTLPLPFPKTGFTLTGTFDPALSLDVAFKMAGGANPVAQLPAPFSVASKFGLTDAELVYDRAASTIDSGSFKASYNGGPVKLWGPLSLDQLALTFGV
;
A
#
# COMPACT_ATOMS: atom_id res chain seq x y z
N MET A 1 -26.38 19.41 -21.45
CA MET A 1 -27.02 18.37 -22.28
C MET A 1 -27.76 17.43 -21.34
N SER A 2 -29.06 17.24 -21.52
CA SER A 2 -29.88 16.34 -20.69
C SER A 2 -29.38 14.91 -20.88
N SER A 3 -28.90 14.27 -19.81
CA SER A 3 -28.49 12.87 -19.84
C SER A 3 -29.71 12.01 -20.13
N VAL A 4 -29.83 11.50 -21.37
CA VAL A 4 -30.76 10.42 -21.67
C VAL A 4 -30.25 9.21 -20.87
N SER A 5 -31.03 8.79 -19.88
CA SER A 5 -30.79 7.57 -19.12
C SER A 5 -30.77 6.38 -20.08
N ASN A 6 -29.66 5.64 -20.12
CA ASN A 6 -29.54 4.39 -20.86
C ASN A 6 -28.95 3.31 -19.94
N TRP A 7 -28.97 2.03 -20.34
CA TRP A 7 -28.47 0.94 -19.52
C TRP A 7 -26.99 1.12 -19.15
N TRP A 8 -26.18 1.65 -20.09
CA TRP A 8 -24.76 1.92 -19.89
C TRP A 8 -24.52 2.89 -18.71
N THR A 9 -25.08 4.09 -18.77
CA THR A 9 -24.98 5.08 -17.68
C THR A 9 -25.63 4.60 -16.38
N SER A 10 -26.67 3.77 -16.48
CA SER A 10 -27.32 3.14 -15.34
C SER A 10 -26.44 2.10 -14.66
N ILE A 11 -25.66 1.29 -15.41
CA ILE A 11 -24.66 0.39 -14.82
C ILE A 11 -23.64 1.16 -13.99
N PHE A 12 -23.11 2.29 -14.47
CA PHE A 12 -22.22 3.13 -13.66
C PHE A 12 -22.92 3.72 -12.42
N GLY A 13 -24.25 3.87 -12.45
CA GLY A 13 -25.05 4.42 -11.36
C GLY A 13 -25.55 3.38 -10.35
N SER A 14 -25.87 2.16 -10.78
CA SER A 14 -26.48 1.10 -9.98
C SER A 14 -25.54 -0.08 -9.74
N ALA A 15 -24.78 -0.54 -10.74
CA ALA A 15 -23.96 -1.74 -10.61
C ALA A 15 -22.74 -1.51 -9.71
N ALA A 16 -22.06 -0.37 -9.81
CA ALA A 16 -20.91 -0.08 -8.94
C ALA A 16 -21.29 0.01 -7.44
N PRO A 17 -22.35 0.75 -7.03
CA PRO A 17 -22.79 0.75 -5.64
C PRO A 17 -23.32 -0.61 -5.16
N VAL A 18 -24.00 -1.38 -6.03
CA VAL A 18 -24.46 -2.74 -5.71
C VAL A 18 -23.28 -3.69 -5.51
N ALA A 19 -22.30 -3.67 -6.42
CA ALA A 19 -21.07 -4.45 -6.30
C ALA A 19 -20.36 -4.15 -4.97
N GLN A 20 -20.20 -2.85 -4.66
CA GLN A 20 -19.60 -2.41 -3.41
C GLN A 20 -20.40 -2.90 -2.19
N SER A 21 -21.73 -2.79 -2.21
CA SER A 21 -22.58 -3.25 -1.11
C SER A 21 -22.48 -4.76 -0.89
N PHE A 22 -22.53 -5.55 -1.95
CA PHE A 22 -22.44 -7.01 -1.83
C PHE A 22 -21.03 -7.47 -1.42
N GLN A 23 -20.00 -6.81 -1.93
CA GLN A 23 -18.62 -7.02 -1.46
C GLN A 23 -18.53 -6.73 0.03
N HIS A 24 -19.03 -5.56 0.47
CA HIS A 24 -19.06 -5.17 1.87
C HIS A 24 -19.77 -6.21 2.74
N ASP A 25 -20.98 -6.61 2.35
CA ASP A 25 -21.79 -7.58 3.09
C ASP A 25 -21.09 -8.94 3.19
N ALA A 26 -20.47 -9.41 2.11
CA ALA A 26 -19.69 -10.65 2.10
C ALA A 26 -18.45 -10.56 3.00
N ILE A 27 -17.74 -9.44 2.99
CA ILE A 27 -16.60 -9.19 3.88
C ILE A 27 -17.08 -9.23 5.34
N VAL A 28 -18.13 -8.47 5.69
CA VAL A 28 -18.68 -8.41 7.05
C VAL A 28 -19.13 -9.78 7.53
N GLN A 29 -19.89 -10.51 6.71
CA GLN A 29 -20.39 -11.85 7.03
C GLN A 29 -19.23 -12.82 7.29
N ASN A 30 -18.22 -12.83 6.41
CA ASN A 30 -17.12 -13.77 6.52
C ASN A 30 -16.11 -13.40 7.62
N VAL A 31 -15.95 -12.12 7.95
CA VAL A 31 -15.21 -11.69 9.15
C VAL A 31 -15.96 -12.13 10.41
N ALA A 32 -17.29 -11.98 10.46
CA ALA A 32 -18.10 -12.47 11.58
C ALA A 32 -18.02 -13.99 11.74
N ALA A 33 -17.96 -14.72 10.63
CA ALA A 33 -17.70 -16.15 10.62
C ALA A 33 -16.35 -16.52 11.27
N LEU A 34 -15.29 -15.78 10.93
CA LEU A 34 -13.97 -15.96 11.55
C LEU A 34 -13.99 -15.60 13.05
N GLN A 35 -14.65 -14.50 13.43
CA GLN A 35 -14.84 -14.12 14.83
C GLN A 35 -15.51 -15.24 15.64
N ALA A 36 -16.58 -15.84 15.10
CA ALA A 36 -17.28 -16.95 15.72
C ALA A 36 -16.39 -18.21 15.83
N ALA A 37 -15.57 -18.49 14.81
CA ALA A 37 -14.60 -19.58 14.87
C ALA A 37 -13.55 -19.34 15.97
N LEU A 38 -12.97 -18.14 16.03
CA LEU A 38 -11.99 -17.72 17.03
C LEU A 38 -12.55 -17.65 18.45
N ALA A 39 -13.87 -17.48 18.62
CA ALA A 39 -14.50 -17.42 19.93
C ALA A 39 -14.33 -18.73 20.73
N ASN A 40 -14.13 -19.85 20.04
CA ASN A 40 -13.94 -21.17 20.62
C ASN A 40 -12.47 -21.51 20.89
N GLU A 41 -11.54 -20.65 20.46
CA GLU A 41 -10.11 -20.90 20.56
C GLU A 41 -9.55 -20.30 21.85
N ALA A 42 -8.79 -21.10 22.61
CA ALA A 42 -8.04 -20.60 23.77
C ALA A 42 -6.67 -20.05 23.36
N THR A 43 -6.07 -20.61 22.31
CA THR A 43 -4.71 -20.30 21.87
C THR A 43 -4.65 -20.16 20.36
N ILE A 44 -3.97 -19.12 19.88
CA ILE A 44 -3.53 -18.97 18.49
C ILE A 44 -2.02 -18.75 18.43
N ARG A 45 -1.43 -18.93 17.24
CA ARG A 45 0.01 -18.72 17.03
C ARG A 45 0.32 -17.60 16.06
N MET A 46 1.47 -16.97 16.24
CA MET A 46 2.04 -16.05 15.27
C MET A 46 3.49 -16.41 14.98
N TYR A 47 3.91 -16.30 13.73
CA TYR A 47 5.32 -16.36 13.36
C TYR A 47 5.88 -14.97 13.10
N VAL A 48 7.06 -14.70 13.64
CA VAL A 48 7.80 -13.45 13.45
C VAL A 48 9.20 -13.79 12.97
N ASP A 49 9.55 -13.24 11.81
CA ASP A 49 10.85 -13.49 11.19
C ASP A 49 11.95 -12.64 11.84
N LYS A 50 13.21 -13.01 11.55
CA LYS A 50 14.38 -12.26 12.05
C LYS A 50 14.62 -11.00 11.20
N GLY A 51 14.92 -9.88 11.87
CA GLY A 51 15.24 -8.61 11.20
C GLY A 51 16.22 -7.77 12.00
N GLY A 52 17.08 -7.01 11.30
CA GLY A 52 17.98 -6.04 11.94
C GLY A 52 17.26 -4.77 12.42
N GLY A 53 16.20 -4.36 11.72
CA GLY A 53 15.27 -3.29 12.13
C GLY A 53 13.97 -3.83 12.73
N GLN A 54 13.01 -2.94 12.98
CA GLN A 54 11.73 -3.27 13.63
C GLN A 54 10.58 -3.61 12.67
N GLY A 55 10.78 -3.49 11.35
CA GLY A 55 9.68 -3.53 10.37
C GLY A 55 8.85 -4.82 10.40
N GLN A 56 9.51 -5.98 10.50
CA GLN A 56 8.83 -7.28 10.53
C GLN A 56 8.05 -7.49 11.83
N GLN A 57 8.69 -7.18 12.97
CA GLN A 57 8.09 -7.27 14.30
C GLN A 57 6.92 -6.30 14.43
N ALA A 58 7.05 -5.08 13.90
CA ALA A 58 5.98 -4.08 13.89
C ALA A 58 4.77 -4.53 13.06
N ALA A 59 4.97 -5.14 11.89
CA ALA A 59 3.88 -5.70 11.09
C ALA A 59 3.13 -6.80 11.85
N ALA A 60 3.86 -7.71 12.53
CA ALA A 60 3.25 -8.75 13.35
C ALA A 60 2.47 -8.19 14.55
N VAL A 61 3.03 -7.20 15.27
CA VAL A 61 2.36 -6.57 16.42
C VAL A 61 1.13 -5.78 15.98
N ASN A 62 1.14 -5.13 14.81
CA ASN A 62 -0.05 -4.49 14.24
C ASN A 62 -1.15 -5.52 13.91
N MET A 63 -0.78 -6.66 13.32
CA MET A 63 -1.72 -7.75 13.05
C MET A 63 -2.31 -8.32 14.35
N LEU A 64 -1.49 -8.54 15.37
CA LEU A 64 -1.94 -8.97 16.69
C LEU A 64 -2.94 -7.97 17.29
N ARG A 65 -2.67 -6.66 17.17
CA ARG A 65 -3.57 -5.62 17.63
C ARG A 65 -4.93 -5.68 16.91
N ARG A 66 -4.93 -5.94 15.60
CA ARG A 66 -6.15 -6.12 14.79
C ARG A 66 -6.94 -7.36 15.24
N ILE A 67 -6.25 -8.47 15.52
CA ILE A 67 -6.85 -9.72 15.99
C ILE A 67 -7.46 -9.54 17.40
N ALA A 68 -6.76 -8.86 18.31
CA ALA A 68 -7.21 -8.65 19.69
C ALA A 68 -8.30 -7.57 19.83
N ALA A 69 -8.40 -6.65 18.87
CA ALA A 69 -9.37 -5.56 18.91
C ALA A 69 -10.82 -6.06 18.97
N PRO A 70 -11.74 -5.34 19.65
CA PRO A 70 -13.14 -5.72 19.74
C PRO A 70 -13.82 -5.86 18.37
N THR A 71 -14.82 -6.73 18.28
CA THR A 71 -15.56 -6.99 17.03
C THR A 71 -16.30 -5.76 16.48
N GLY A 72 -16.71 -4.83 17.34
CA GLY A 72 -17.35 -3.56 16.98
C GLY A 72 -16.40 -2.38 16.75
N ALA A 73 -15.07 -2.60 16.72
CA ALA A 73 -14.12 -1.54 16.40
C ALA A 73 -14.27 -1.07 14.94
N ASN A 74 -13.72 0.11 14.60
CA ASN A 74 -13.62 0.57 13.22
C ASN A 74 -12.14 0.80 12.85
N PRO A 75 -11.56 0.01 11.92
CA PRO A 75 -12.17 -1.14 11.24
C PRO A 75 -12.42 -2.32 12.22
N ALA A 76 -13.26 -3.31 11.86
CA ALA A 76 -13.76 -4.38 12.75
C ALA A 76 -12.68 -5.38 13.21
N GLY A 77 -12.38 -5.49 14.51
CA GLY A 77 -11.39 -6.44 15.04
C GLY A 77 -11.89 -7.89 15.07
N LEU A 78 -11.06 -8.85 15.48
CA LEU A 78 -11.48 -10.26 15.60
C LEU A 78 -11.96 -10.66 17.01
N GLY A 79 -11.86 -9.78 17.99
CA GLY A 79 -12.33 -10.02 19.35
C GLY A 79 -11.56 -11.10 20.12
N PHE A 80 -10.32 -11.42 19.70
CA PHE A 80 -9.49 -12.42 20.39
C PHE A 80 -8.76 -11.78 21.59
N SER A 81 -9.51 -11.42 22.63
CA SER A 81 -8.99 -10.84 23.87
C SER A 81 -9.83 -11.29 25.07
N GLY A 82 -9.34 -10.99 26.28
CA GLY A 82 -9.97 -11.39 27.53
C GLY A 82 -9.91 -12.90 27.75
N ASN A 83 -11.01 -13.47 28.25
CA ASN A 83 -11.10 -14.88 28.60
C ASN A 83 -11.99 -15.65 27.61
N THR A 84 -11.75 -16.95 27.50
CA THR A 84 -12.68 -17.89 26.87
C THR A 84 -13.98 -17.96 27.66
N ALA A 85 -15.03 -18.56 27.08
CA ALA A 85 -16.28 -18.82 27.79
C ALA A 85 -16.08 -19.65 29.08
N GLY A 86 -15.04 -20.49 29.12
CA GLY A 86 -14.63 -21.26 30.30
C GLY A 86 -13.77 -20.50 31.32
N GLY A 87 -13.60 -19.18 31.16
CA GLY A 87 -12.87 -18.32 32.09
C GLY A 87 -11.35 -18.34 31.96
N GLN A 88 -10.78 -19.09 31.01
CA GLN A 88 -9.33 -19.14 30.79
C GLN A 88 -8.87 -17.93 29.96
N PRO A 89 -7.73 -17.29 30.28
CA PRO A 89 -7.22 -16.20 29.48
C PRO A 89 -6.87 -16.69 28.07
N ARG A 90 -7.29 -15.92 27.06
CA ARG A 90 -6.88 -16.17 25.68
C ARG A 90 -5.39 -15.87 25.53
N THR A 91 -4.69 -16.75 24.83
CA THR A 91 -3.24 -16.69 24.68
C THR A 91 -2.81 -16.61 23.21
N VAL A 92 -1.85 -15.73 22.92
CA VAL A 92 -1.12 -15.73 21.64
C VAL A 92 0.31 -16.17 21.89
N GLU A 93 0.67 -17.28 21.26
CA GLU A 93 2.03 -17.79 21.21
C GLU A 93 2.78 -17.19 20.01
N ILE A 94 3.72 -16.29 20.26
CA ILE A 94 4.53 -15.66 19.23
C ILE A 94 5.84 -16.45 19.09
N VAL A 95 5.92 -17.25 18.03
CA VAL A 95 7.13 -17.97 17.64
C VAL A 95 8.02 -17.02 16.85
N TYR A 96 9.16 -16.63 17.41
CA TYR A 96 10.07 -15.68 16.78
C TYR A 96 11.39 -16.36 16.36
N ASP A 97 11.90 -15.99 15.19
CA ASP A 97 13.26 -16.35 14.77
C ASP A 97 14.24 -15.30 15.30
N ASP A 98 15.19 -15.73 16.12
CA ASP A 98 16.28 -14.89 16.63
C ASP A 98 17.62 -15.23 15.97
N GLY A 99 17.60 -16.00 14.89
CA GLY A 99 18.80 -16.55 14.29
C GLY A 99 19.60 -17.44 15.24
N THR A 100 20.74 -17.93 14.77
CA THR A 100 21.68 -18.74 15.56
C THR A 100 23.02 -18.05 15.77
N ASP A 101 23.20 -16.84 15.21
CA ASP A 101 24.45 -16.08 15.22
C ASP A 101 24.59 -15.16 16.44
N GLY A 102 23.57 -15.12 17.33
CA GLY A 102 23.55 -14.28 18.52
C GLY A 102 23.44 -12.79 18.21
N GLN A 103 23.02 -12.43 17.00
CA GLN A 103 22.98 -11.05 16.54
C GLN A 103 21.55 -10.49 16.40
N SER A 104 20.52 -11.32 16.30
CA SER A 104 19.14 -10.83 16.15
C SER A 104 18.67 -10.01 17.37
N THR A 105 17.93 -8.93 17.10
CA THR A 105 17.28 -8.08 18.12
C THR A 105 15.77 -8.33 18.19
N THR A 106 15.28 -9.41 17.57
CA THR A 106 13.85 -9.70 17.40
C THR A 106 13.11 -9.77 18.74
N LEU A 107 13.67 -10.47 19.74
CA LEU A 107 13.08 -10.52 21.08
C LEU A 107 12.94 -9.13 21.71
N ALA A 108 14.03 -8.34 21.70
CA ALA A 108 14.05 -7.00 22.29
C ALA A 108 13.08 -6.04 21.57
N ASN A 109 13.00 -6.14 20.25
CA ASN A 109 12.06 -5.37 19.43
C ASN A 109 10.61 -5.73 19.78
N LEU A 110 10.25 -7.01 19.86
CA LEU A 110 8.91 -7.46 20.25
C LEU A 110 8.54 -6.98 21.65
N GLN A 111 9.44 -7.16 22.63
CA GLN A 111 9.27 -6.70 24.00
C GLN A 111 8.97 -5.20 24.07
N ALA A 112 9.69 -4.39 23.29
CA ALA A 112 9.52 -2.96 23.32
C ALA A 112 8.27 -2.46 22.58
N LEU A 113 7.99 -3.01 21.39
CA LEU A 113 6.81 -2.67 20.59
C LEU A 113 5.50 -2.95 21.35
N MET A 114 5.50 -4.02 22.17
CA MET A 114 4.39 -4.41 23.03
C MET A 114 4.45 -3.84 24.46
N SER A 115 5.52 -3.11 24.81
CA SER A 115 5.75 -2.57 26.17
C SER A 115 5.74 -3.64 27.28
N LEU A 116 6.32 -4.81 27.03
CA LEU A 116 6.42 -5.92 28.00
C LEU A 116 7.58 -5.77 28.99
N GLY A 117 8.48 -4.80 28.79
CA GLY A 117 9.79 -4.78 29.45
C GLY A 117 10.62 -6.01 29.06
N ALA A 118 11.61 -6.39 29.87
CA ALA A 118 12.48 -7.55 29.61
C ALA A 118 11.81 -8.92 29.86
N GLN A 119 10.48 -9.01 29.69
CA GLN A 119 9.70 -10.22 29.96
C GLN A 119 9.39 -10.99 28.67
N ALA A 120 9.43 -12.32 28.73
CA ALA A 120 9.02 -13.19 27.62
C ALA A 120 7.51 -13.45 27.58
N GLN A 121 6.76 -12.90 28.54
CA GLN A 121 5.31 -13.04 28.62
C GLN A 121 4.70 -11.78 29.23
N GLY A 122 3.44 -11.51 28.91
CA GLY A 122 2.69 -10.41 29.50
C GLY A 122 1.33 -10.22 28.84
N ASN A 123 0.71 -9.06 29.06
CA ASN A 123 -0.56 -8.71 28.44
C ASN A 123 -0.33 -7.64 27.38
N PHE A 124 -0.87 -7.85 26.18
CA PHE A 124 -0.86 -6.87 25.11
C PHE A 124 -2.25 -6.75 24.51
N ALA A 125 -2.79 -5.54 24.39
CA ALA A 125 -4.13 -5.30 23.84
C ALA A 125 -5.26 -6.18 24.45
N GLY A 126 -5.13 -6.56 25.73
CA GLY A 126 -6.10 -7.40 26.42
C GLY A 126 -5.97 -8.90 26.16
N VAL A 127 -4.90 -9.37 25.52
CA VAL A 127 -4.60 -10.79 25.33
C VAL A 127 -3.28 -11.17 26.03
N ALA A 128 -3.22 -12.37 26.61
CA ALA A 128 -1.98 -12.90 27.14
C ALA A 128 -1.04 -13.27 25.97
N VAL A 129 0.20 -12.80 26.02
CA VAL A 129 1.22 -13.07 25.00
C VAL A 129 2.35 -13.87 25.61
N ARG A 130 2.84 -14.86 24.85
CA ARG A 130 4.04 -15.66 25.18
C ARG A 130 5.01 -15.66 24.01
N LEU A 131 6.22 -15.18 24.22
CA LEU A 131 7.31 -15.13 23.23
C LEU A 131 8.09 -16.44 23.31
N ILE A 132 8.15 -17.17 22.19
CA ILE A 132 8.77 -18.49 22.08
C ILE A 132 9.83 -18.45 20.98
N PRO A 133 11.13 -18.69 21.29
CA PRO A 133 12.14 -18.78 20.26
C PRO A 133 11.92 -20.00 19.34
N ARG A 134 12.11 -19.84 18.03
CA ARG A 134 11.92 -20.88 17.00
C ARG A 134 12.79 -22.12 17.23
N TYR A 135 14.01 -21.95 17.73
CA TYR A 135 15.00 -23.01 17.89
C TYR A 135 15.21 -23.41 19.35
N VAL A 136 14.31 -24.22 19.90
CA VAL A 136 14.57 -24.95 21.16
C VAL A 136 14.20 -26.42 21.01
N PRO A 137 15.15 -27.29 20.65
CA PRO A 137 15.03 -28.73 20.85
C PRO A 137 15.40 -29.12 22.30
N PRO A 138 14.74 -30.12 22.92
CA PRO A 138 13.49 -30.76 22.53
C PRO A 138 12.32 -30.17 23.33
N LEU A 139 11.51 -29.31 22.72
CA LEU A 139 10.17 -29.03 23.25
C LEU A 139 9.22 -30.18 22.86
N PRO A 140 8.25 -30.56 23.71
CA PRO A 140 7.11 -31.37 23.29
C PRO A 140 6.49 -30.78 22.02
N ALA A 141 6.02 -31.63 21.11
CA ALA A 141 5.29 -31.16 19.94
C ALA A 141 4.21 -30.15 20.39
N PRO A 142 4.21 -28.91 19.87
CA PRO A 142 3.26 -27.91 20.30
C PRO A 142 1.84 -28.45 20.13
N ALA A 143 0.95 -28.25 21.11
CA ALA A 143 -0.44 -28.67 20.97
C ALA A 143 -1.02 -28.07 19.67
N PRO A 144 -1.82 -28.82 18.89
CA PRO A 144 -2.37 -28.29 17.65
C PRO A 144 -3.25 -27.07 17.94
N VAL A 145 -3.11 -26.03 17.12
CA VAL A 145 -3.99 -24.84 17.16
C VAL A 145 -4.77 -24.75 15.86
N ARG A 146 -5.96 -24.15 15.85
CA ARG A 146 -6.72 -24.02 14.61
C ARG A 146 -6.17 -22.94 13.69
N PHE A 147 -5.73 -21.82 14.26
CA PHE A 147 -5.32 -20.64 13.51
C PHE A 147 -3.91 -20.17 13.88
N SER A 148 -3.16 -19.78 12.85
CA SER A 148 -1.90 -19.10 12.99
C SER A 148 -1.73 -17.99 11.94
N PHE A 149 -0.86 -17.03 12.24
CA PHE A 149 -0.71 -15.82 11.43
C PHE A 149 0.75 -15.43 11.26
N SER A 150 1.08 -14.74 10.18
CA SER A 150 2.36 -14.06 10.03
C SER A 150 2.22 -12.80 9.17
N ALA A 151 3.08 -11.83 9.42
CA ALA A 151 3.11 -10.58 8.68
C ALA A 151 4.57 -10.21 8.35
N ALA A 152 4.79 -9.65 7.15
CA ALA A 152 6.08 -9.15 6.70
C ALA A 152 7.23 -10.19 6.73
N THR A 153 6.93 -11.47 6.53
CA THR A 153 7.97 -12.51 6.58
C THR A 153 8.81 -12.51 5.32
N ASP A 154 10.10 -12.82 5.46
CA ASP A 154 11.05 -12.71 4.37
C ASP A 154 11.13 -13.96 3.47
N ALA A 155 10.52 -15.07 3.87
CA ALA A 155 10.52 -16.32 3.12
C ALA A 155 10.10 -16.14 1.64
N THR A 156 10.95 -16.57 0.71
CA THR A 156 10.85 -16.19 -0.71
C THR A 156 10.00 -17.11 -1.57
N SER A 157 9.76 -18.36 -1.16
CA SER A 157 8.85 -19.26 -1.84
C SER A 157 7.78 -19.84 -0.91
N ALA A 158 6.69 -20.30 -1.52
CA ALA A 158 5.65 -21.09 -0.86
C ALA A 158 6.19 -22.39 -0.24
N GLN A 159 7.29 -22.91 -0.77
CA GLN A 159 7.96 -24.14 -0.34
C GLN A 159 8.97 -23.89 0.80
N ASP A 160 9.54 -22.68 0.90
CA ASP A 160 10.53 -22.30 1.93
C ASP A 160 9.92 -22.17 3.34
N SER A 161 8.60 -22.27 3.48
CA SER A 161 7.92 -22.07 4.77
C SER A 161 6.49 -22.63 4.78
N ASP A 162 6.37 -23.95 4.94
CA ASP A 162 5.12 -24.56 5.40
C ASP A 162 4.87 -24.14 6.86
N PHE A 163 4.38 -22.92 7.03
CA PHE A 163 4.14 -22.31 8.33
C PHE A 163 3.00 -23.01 9.08
N ALA A 164 2.00 -23.54 8.36
CA ALA A 164 0.95 -24.35 8.97
C ALA A 164 1.54 -25.57 9.67
N THR A 165 2.45 -26.30 9.02
CA THR A 165 3.16 -27.42 9.65
C THR A 165 4.14 -26.96 10.73
N LEU A 166 4.94 -25.91 10.47
CA LEU A 166 5.92 -25.38 11.43
C LEU A 166 5.27 -25.00 12.76
N LEU A 167 4.11 -24.34 12.69
CA LEU A 167 3.39 -23.84 13.86
C LEU A 167 2.36 -24.86 14.39
N ASN A 168 2.31 -26.07 13.83
CA ASN A 168 1.28 -27.08 14.09
C ASN A 168 -0.13 -26.47 14.14
N ALA A 169 -0.50 -25.78 13.06
CA ALA A 169 -1.74 -25.04 12.92
C ALA A 169 -2.56 -25.55 11.73
N THR A 170 -3.88 -25.71 11.89
CA THR A 170 -4.75 -26.15 10.79
C THR A 170 -4.75 -25.14 9.63
N TRP A 171 -4.81 -23.85 9.95
CA TRP A 171 -4.75 -22.75 8.99
C TRP A 171 -3.63 -21.77 9.34
N HIS A 172 -2.91 -21.32 8.31
CA HIS A 172 -1.93 -20.24 8.41
C HIS A 172 -2.24 -19.14 7.40
N LEU A 173 -2.41 -17.91 7.88
CA LEU A 173 -2.56 -16.72 7.04
C LEU A 173 -1.28 -15.88 7.08
N ARG A 174 -0.67 -15.67 5.92
CA ARG A 174 0.53 -14.86 5.72
C ARG A 174 0.19 -13.63 4.90
N LEU A 175 0.50 -12.45 5.42
CA LEU A 175 0.27 -11.17 4.74
C LEU A 175 1.55 -10.33 4.63
N GLN A 176 1.60 -9.48 3.61
CA GLN A 176 2.73 -8.57 3.37
C GLN A 176 2.24 -7.11 3.41
N PRO A 177 3.05 -6.18 3.96
CA PRO A 177 2.78 -4.75 3.85
C PRO A 177 2.63 -4.31 2.39
N PHE A 178 2.00 -3.14 2.21
CA PHE A 178 1.81 -2.49 0.92
C PHE A 178 3.03 -2.60 0.00
N SER A 179 2.81 -3.08 -1.24
CA SER A 179 3.82 -3.14 -2.31
C SER A 179 5.07 -3.97 -1.99
N ILE A 180 5.00 -4.89 -1.02
CA ILE A 180 6.03 -5.94 -0.88
C ILE A 180 5.66 -7.12 -1.79
N HIS A 181 6.49 -7.35 -2.80
CA HIS A 181 6.36 -8.49 -3.73
C HIS A 181 6.89 -9.79 -3.13
N LYS A 182 6.28 -10.24 -2.02
CA LYS A 182 6.52 -11.56 -1.43
C LYS A 182 5.20 -12.33 -1.35
N PRO A 183 5.24 -13.67 -1.22
CA PRO A 183 4.00 -14.46 -1.18
C PRO A 183 3.07 -14.00 -0.05
N GLU A 184 1.84 -13.68 -0.44
CA GLU A 184 0.69 -13.51 0.45
C GLU A 184 -0.21 -14.72 0.25
N GLN A 185 -0.44 -15.49 1.30
CA GLN A 185 -1.05 -16.81 1.15
C GLN A 185 -1.90 -17.25 2.33
N LEU A 186 -2.91 -18.03 2.02
CA LEU A 186 -3.65 -18.85 2.97
C LEU A 186 -3.22 -20.31 2.78
N GLN A 187 -2.75 -20.94 3.85
CA GLN A 187 -2.30 -22.33 3.83
C GLN A 187 -3.10 -23.18 4.80
N GLN A 188 -3.66 -24.29 4.31
CA GLN A 188 -4.18 -25.36 5.15
C GLN A 188 -3.09 -26.40 5.36
N GLN A 189 -2.96 -26.92 6.59
CA GLN A 189 -1.97 -27.94 6.91
C GLN A 189 -2.10 -29.16 5.96
N GLY A 190 -0.99 -29.56 5.35
CA GLY A 190 -0.95 -30.68 4.40
C GLY A 190 -1.54 -30.39 3.00
N GLN A 191 -1.88 -29.13 2.69
CA GLN A 191 -2.36 -28.71 1.37
C GLN A 191 -1.42 -27.69 0.74
N ALA A 192 -1.53 -27.54 -0.59
CA ALA A 192 -0.84 -26.46 -1.31
C ALA A 192 -1.36 -25.08 -0.84
N PRO A 193 -0.48 -24.07 -0.68
CA PRO A 193 -0.91 -22.74 -0.30
C PRO A 193 -1.71 -22.07 -1.42
N ILE A 194 -2.75 -21.34 -1.03
CA ILE A 194 -3.54 -20.48 -1.90
C ILE A 194 -2.90 -19.10 -1.91
N LEU A 195 -2.44 -18.64 -3.08
CA LEU A 195 -1.89 -17.28 -3.24
C LEU A 195 -3.04 -16.27 -3.29
N LEU A 196 -3.06 -15.32 -2.36
CA LEU A 196 -4.14 -14.33 -2.27
C LEU A 196 -4.16 -13.40 -3.49
N SER A 197 -2.99 -13.11 -4.06
CA SER A 197 -2.86 -12.32 -5.29
C SER A 197 -3.30 -13.06 -6.56
N ALA A 198 -3.68 -14.33 -6.46
CA ALA A 198 -4.24 -15.10 -7.57
C ALA A 198 -5.76 -15.28 -7.45
N GLU A 199 -6.37 -14.78 -6.37
CA GLU A 199 -7.81 -14.93 -6.10
C GLU A 199 -8.57 -13.71 -6.66
N PRO A 200 -9.39 -13.86 -7.73
CA PRO A 200 -10.09 -12.73 -8.35
C PRO A 200 -11.02 -11.99 -7.39
N GLN A 201 -11.66 -12.71 -6.47
CA GLN A 201 -12.53 -12.15 -5.44
C GLN A 201 -11.82 -11.28 -4.39
N LEU A 202 -10.49 -11.27 -4.39
CA LEU A 202 -9.65 -10.39 -3.57
C LEU A 202 -8.97 -9.29 -4.40
N GLY A 203 -9.33 -9.13 -5.67
CA GLY A 203 -8.71 -8.18 -6.61
C GLY A 203 -7.53 -8.74 -7.41
N GLY A 204 -7.21 -10.04 -7.27
CA GLY A 204 -6.09 -10.64 -8.02
C GLY A 204 -4.76 -9.96 -7.72
N GLU A 205 -3.99 -9.59 -8.75
CA GLU A 205 -2.65 -9.01 -8.58
C GLU A 205 -2.66 -7.70 -7.76
N SER A 206 -3.77 -6.95 -7.82
CA SER A 206 -3.94 -5.70 -7.08
C SER A 206 -4.00 -5.92 -5.56
N PHE A 207 -4.29 -7.15 -5.09
CA PHE A 207 -4.26 -7.51 -3.66
C PHE A 207 -2.96 -7.06 -2.98
N SER A 208 -1.82 -7.21 -3.66
CA SER A 208 -0.50 -6.81 -3.14
C SER A 208 -0.35 -5.31 -2.90
N LEU A 209 -1.14 -4.51 -3.62
CA LEU A 209 -1.20 -3.05 -3.54
C LEU A 209 -2.21 -2.55 -2.50
N HIS A 210 -2.98 -3.44 -1.86
CA HIS A 210 -3.76 -3.04 -0.70
C HIS A 210 -2.84 -2.77 0.50
N GLY A 211 -3.30 -1.88 1.38
CA GLY A 211 -2.65 -1.56 2.64
C GLY A 211 -3.46 -2.09 3.81
N PHE A 212 -2.82 -2.24 4.97
CA PHE A 212 -3.52 -2.49 6.22
C PHE A 212 -4.12 -1.20 6.75
N THR A 213 -5.42 -1.19 7.03
CA THR A 213 -6.02 -0.08 7.74
C THR A 213 -5.51 -0.07 9.18
N THR A 214 -4.90 1.03 9.60
CA THR A 214 -4.44 1.20 10.99
C THR A 214 -5.33 2.21 11.70
N PRO A 215 -5.98 1.84 12.82
CA PRO A 215 -6.80 2.78 13.57
C PRO A 215 -5.98 4.00 13.98
N ALA A 216 -6.49 5.20 13.68
CA ALA A 216 -5.89 6.43 14.15
C ALA A 216 -5.84 6.41 15.68
N THR A 217 -4.64 6.47 16.25
CA THR A 217 -4.48 6.59 17.71
C THR A 217 -4.64 8.06 18.07
N ASN A 218 -5.77 8.41 18.68
CA ASN A 218 -6.00 9.74 19.23
C ASN A 218 -5.09 9.93 20.45
N LEU A 219 -4.12 10.83 20.35
CA LEU A 219 -3.19 11.17 21.43
C LEU A 219 -3.84 12.14 22.44
N ASP A 220 -4.97 11.72 23.01
CA ASP A 220 -5.64 12.44 24.09
C ASP A 220 -4.98 12.16 25.46
N ALA A 221 -5.51 12.78 26.52
CA ALA A 221 -4.98 12.62 27.87
C ALA A 221 -4.99 11.16 28.36
N ALA A 222 -6.00 10.37 27.98
CA ALA A 222 -6.12 8.98 28.37
C ALA A 222 -5.10 8.09 27.64
N ALA A 223 -4.90 8.32 26.35
CA ALA A 223 -3.87 7.63 25.56
C ALA A 223 -2.46 7.90 26.11
N TRP A 224 -2.14 9.15 26.43
CA TRP A 224 -0.85 9.49 27.06
C TRP A 224 -0.67 8.82 28.41
N ALA A 225 -1.70 8.83 29.26
CA ALA A 225 -1.65 8.15 30.56
C ALA A 225 -1.41 6.65 30.40
N ALA A 226 -2.05 6.00 29.41
CA ALA A 226 -1.86 4.58 29.12
C ALA A 226 -0.42 4.28 28.65
N PHE A 227 0.16 5.09 27.77
CA PHE A 227 1.55 4.92 27.34
C PHE A 227 2.54 5.10 28.48
N ILE A 228 2.33 6.11 29.32
CA ILE A 228 3.17 6.38 30.49
C ILE A 228 3.08 5.22 31.49
N ALA A 229 1.88 4.71 31.76
CA ALA A 229 1.68 3.59 32.67
C ALA A 229 2.34 2.31 32.15
N ALA A 230 2.19 2.01 30.86
CA ALA A 230 2.81 0.83 30.24
C ALA A 230 4.35 0.87 30.26
N ALA A 231 4.94 2.07 30.18
CA ALA A 231 6.39 2.24 30.14
C ALA A 231 7.04 2.36 31.53
N GLN A 232 6.30 2.23 32.64
CA GLN A 232 6.84 2.42 34.01
C GLN A 232 8.07 1.56 34.33
N ASN A 233 8.13 0.34 33.78
CA ASN A 233 9.24 -0.59 33.99
C ASN A 233 10.38 -0.42 32.96
N ASN A 234 10.30 0.58 32.09
CA ASN A 234 11.31 0.91 31.08
C ASN A 234 11.64 2.42 31.11
N PRO A 235 12.57 2.86 31.98
CA PRO A 235 12.85 4.29 32.19
C PRO A 235 13.23 5.06 30.92
N ASN A 236 13.98 4.43 30.01
CA ASN A 236 14.38 5.05 28.74
C ASN A 236 13.16 5.28 27.83
N GLN A 237 12.29 4.27 27.70
CA GLN A 237 11.04 4.39 26.93
C GLN A 237 10.10 5.43 27.56
N LEU A 238 9.96 5.43 28.89
CA LEU A 238 9.16 6.42 29.62
C LEU A 238 9.63 7.86 29.37
N ARG A 239 10.94 8.11 29.51
CA ARG A 239 11.52 9.45 29.24
C ARG A 239 11.20 9.91 27.82
N ARG A 240 11.40 9.04 26.83
CA ARG A 240 11.17 9.36 25.41
C ARG A 240 9.69 9.69 25.14
N ILE A 241 8.76 8.92 25.71
CA ILE A 241 7.32 9.21 25.64
C ILE A 241 7.02 10.61 26.20
N GLN A 242 7.59 10.96 27.36
CA GLN A 242 7.38 12.27 27.99
C GLN A 242 7.98 13.43 27.18
N VAL A 243 9.16 13.23 26.58
CA VAL A 243 9.80 14.22 25.69
C VAL A 243 8.96 14.46 24.44
N ILE A 244 8.48 13.39 23.80
CA ILE A 244 7.60 13.49 22.61
C ILE A 244 6.30 14.21 22.98
N LYS A 245 5.71 13.88 24.13
CA LYS A 245 4.53 14.58 24.65
C LYS A 245 4.82 16.08 24.83
N ALA A 246 5.97 16.45 25.42
CA ALA A 246 6.35 17.86 25.59
C ALA A 246 6.53 18.59 24.24
N ILE A 247 7.08 17.92 23.21
CA ILE A 247 7.19 18.47 21.85
C ILE A 247 5.82 18.69 21.23
N LEU A 248 4.87 17.77 21.39
CA LEU A 248 3.54 17.92 20.80
C LEU A 248 2.67 18.93 21.57
N ASP A 249 2.71 18.90 22.90
CA ASP A 249 1.98 19.87 23.75
C ASP A 249 2.47 21.31 23.51
N GLY A 250 3.79 21.49 23.32
CA GLY A 250 4.40 22.80 23.08
C GLY A 250 4.17 23.37 21.67
N GLN A 251 3.61 22.58 20.75
CA GLN A 251 3.44 22.94 19.35
C GLN A 251 2.41 24.06 19.15
N MET A 252 1.41 24.15 20.03
CA MET A 252 0.30 25.09 19.92
C MET A 252 0.43 26.21 20.96
N GLY A 253 0.16 27.45 20.55
CA GLY A 253 0.13 28.63 21.40
C GLY A 253 -1.27 28.98 21.88
N GLY A 254 -1.37 30.04 22.69
CA GLY A 254 -2.66 30.62 23.08
C GLY A 254 -3.46 31.04 21.85
N GLY A 255 -4.77 30.71 21.84
CA GLY A 255 -5.65 30.99 20.70
C GLY A 255 -5.57 30.00 19.53
N GLY A 256 -4.85 28.88 19.67
CA GLY A 256 -4.83 27.80 18.68
C GLY A 256 -3.89 28.04 17.48
N ALA A 257 -3.01 29.04 17.56
CA ALA A 257 -1.98 29.24 16.54
C ALA A 257 -0.82 28.24 16.72
N LYS A 258 -0.31 27.68 15.62
CA LYS A 258 0.87 26.81 15.65
C LYS A 258 2.14 27.64 15.87
N LEU A 259 2.98 27.22 16.82
CA LEU A 259 4.25 27.88 17.17
C LEU A 259 5.44 27.32 16.38
N TYR A 260 5.41 26.05 16.00
CA TYR A 260 6.43 25.41 15.15
C TYR A 260 5.84 24.21 14.40
N ASP A 261 6.49 23.86 13.29
CA ASP A 261 6.25 22.62 12.58
C ASP A 261 7.00 21.45 13.23
N VAL A 262 6.47 20.24 13.06
CA VAL A 262 7.11 19.00 13.54
C VAL A 262 7.22 18.03 12.37
N LEU A 263 8.40 17.42 12.25
CA LEU A 263 8.70 16.35 11.31
C LEU A 263 9.21 15.14 12.09
N PHE A 264 8.54 14.01 11.97
CA PHE A 264 9.06 12.74 12.47
C PHE A 264 9.78 12.00 11.34
N THR A 265 10.96 11.48 11.62
CA THR A 265 11.74 10.67 10.67
C THR A 265 12.22 9.36 11.28
N TYR A 266 12.33 8.33 10.44
CA TYR A 266 12.79 6.99 10.79
C TYR A 266 13.65 6.44 9.65
N GLY A 267 14.77 5.78 9.95
CA GLY A 267 15.69 5.24 8.95
C GLY A 267 17.02 6.00 8.83
N ILE A 268 17.20 7.16 9.49
CA ILE A 268 18.51 7.81 9.60
C ILE A 268 19.23 7.22 10.83
N HIS A 269 20.04 6.19 10.59
CA HIS A 269 20.81 5.49 11.61
C HIS A 269 22.23 5.19 11.12
N THR A 270 23.18 5.02 12.02
CA THR A 270 24.61 5.04 11.61
C THR A 270 25.18 3.67 11.28
N THR A 271 24.99 2.67 12.13
CA THR A 271 25.15 1.22 11.89
C THR A 271 25.21 0.48 13.23
N ASP A 272 24.79 -0.79 13.20
CA ASP A 272 25.05 -1.79 14.24
C ASP A 272 26.40 -2.48 13.94
N TRP A 273 27.37 -2.35 14.84
CA TRP A 273 28.68 -2.98 14.71
C TRP A 273 28.57 -4.47 15.06
N ARG A 274 28.58 -5.35 14.06
CA ARG A 274 28.58 -6.80 14.29
C ARG A 274 29.88 -7.42 13.80
N ASN A 275 30.73 -7.79 14.75
CA ASN A 275 31.88 -8.71 14.59
C ASN A 275 32.71 -8.52 13.30
N GLY A 276 33.11 -7.28 12.99
CA GLY A 276 34.05 -6.99 11.91
C GLY A 276 33.50 -7.09 10.48
N ARG A 277 32.16 -7.14 10.30
CA ARG A 277 31.52 -6.96 8.99
C ARG A 277 30.36 -5.97 9.08
N THR A 278 30.48 -4.85 8.37
CA THR A 278 29.39 -3.88 8.14
C THR A 278 28.23 -4.57 7.42
N THR A 279 27.16 -4.90 8.15
CA THR A 279 25.94 -5.44 7.55
C THR A 279 24.72 -4.74 8.10
N GLN A 280 24.61 -3.44 7.85
CA GLN A 280 23.37 -2.83 7.30
C GLN A 280 23.64 -1.38 6.90
N VAL A 281 23.29 -1.07 5.66
CA VAL A 281 23.34 0.26 5.06
C VAL A 281 22.25 1.09 5.71
N ASN A 282 22.53 2.35 6.09
CA ASN A 282 21.47 3.30 6.44
C ASN A 282 20.30 3.16 5.45
N ALA A 283 19.12 2.91 5.97
CA ALA A 283 18.02 2.44 5.14
C ALA A 283 17.50 3.53 4.19
N ILE A 284 17.75 4.81 4.48
CA ILE A 284 17.45 5.96 3.63
C ILE A 284 18.59 6.27 2.64
N GLY A 285 19.85 6.08 3.03
CA GLY A 285 21.01 6.52 2.23
C GLY A 285 22.33 5.86 2.64
N LEU A 286 23.41 6.21 1.94
CA LEU A 286 24.72 5.59 2.18
C LEU A 286 25.53 6.28 3.30
N GLU A 287 25.17 7.51 3.68
CA GLU A 287 25.99 8.41 4.53
C GLU A 287 25.08 9.14 5.55
N PRO A 288 24.82 8.57 6.74
CA PRO A 288 23.84 9.06 7.71
C PRO A 288 23.94 10.55 8.06
N THR A 289 25.17 11.06 8.16
CA THR A 289 25.41 12.49 8.39
C THR A 289 24.95 13.35 7.21
N ASP A 290 25.17 12.90 5.97
CA ASP A 290 24.67 13.59 4.78
C ASP A 290 23.15 13.61 4.78
N GLN A 291 22.48 12.50 5.13
CA GLN A 291 21.01 12.43 5.23
C GLN A 291 20.46 13.41 6.27
N LEU A 292 21.10 13.52 7.45
CA LEU A 292 20.73 14.49 8.48
C LEU A 292 20.84 15.93 7.95
N VAL A 293 21.93 16.24 7.24
CA VAL A 293 22.15 17.56 6.64
C VAL A 293 21.13 17.85 5.54
N GLU A 294 20.90 16.92 4.61
CA GLU A 294 19.91 17.04 3.54
C GLU A 294 18.50 17.30 4.07
N LEU A 295 18.07 16.52 5.07
CA LEU A 295 16.76 16.71 5.69
C LEU A 295 16.66 18.06 6.40
N THR A 296 17.70 18.45 7.14
CA THR A 296 17.77 19.76 7.82
C THR A 296 17.68 20.91 6.81
N LEU A 297 18.45 20.83 5.72
CA LEU A 297 18.43 21.85 4.66
C LEU A 297 17.11 21.87 3.90
N GLY A 298 16.51 20.71 3.62
CA GLY A 298 15.19 20.62 3.00
C GLY A 298 14.10 21.32 3.83
N VAL A 299 14.11 21.11 5.15
CA VAL A 299 13.22 21.84 6.07
C VAL A 299 13.50 23.33 6.06
N MET A 300 14.77 23.75 6.10
CA MET A 300 15.15 25.17 6.01
C MET A 300 14.74 25.81 4.67
N ALA A 301 14.77 25.06 3.57
CA ALA A 301 14.28 25.50 2.27
C ALA A 301 12.77 25.75 2.29
N THR A 302 11.99 25.19 3.22
CA THR A 302 10.57 25.59 3.40
C THR A 302 10.42 26.95 4.07
N GLN A 303 11.49 27.49 4.67
CA GLN A 303 11.49 28.73 5.45
C GLN A 303 12.11 29.91 4.68
N VAL A 304 13.14 29.64 3.87
CA VAL A 304 13.92 30.67 3.15
C VAL A 304 14.22 30.19 1.74
N ASP A 305 14.20 31.11 0.76
CA ASP A 305 14.60 30.80 -0.61
C ASP A 305 16.14 30.89 -0.81
N PRO A 306 16.69 30.44 -1.96
CA PRO A 306 18.12 30.54 -2.25
C PRO A 306 18.67 31.96 -2.36
N LYS A 307 17.83 33.00 -2.27
CA LYS A 307 18.22 34.41 -2.24
C LYS A 307 18.21 34.98 -0.82
N GLY A 308 17.89 34.17 0.19
CA GLY A 308 17.80 34.58 1.58
C GLY A 308 16.45 35.20 1.98
N ALA A 309 15.45 35.21 1.10
CA ALA A 309 14.13 35.77 1.39
C ALA A 309 13.26 34.77 2.16
N ALA A 310 12.54 35.25 3.18
CA ALA A 310 11.60 34.41 3.93
C ALA A 310 10.43 33.96 3.04
N ARG A 311 10.02 32.71 3.21
CA ARG A 311 8.87 32.12 2.52
C ARG A 311 7.58 32.35 3.30
N ALA A 312 6.47 32.52 2.58
CA ALA A 312 5.16 32.68 3.21
C ALA A 312 4.79 31.43 4.01
N GLY A 313 4.25 31.63 5.22
CA GLY A 313 3.88 30.54 6.13
C GLY A 313 5.05 29.79 6.76
N ALA A 314 6.27 30.33 6.70
CA ALA A 314 7.43 29.77 7.39
C ALA A 314 7.25 29.79 8.91
N LEU A 315 7.59 28.67 9.55
CA LEU A 315 7.61 28.48 10.99
C LEU A 315 8.94 27.85 11.40
N PRO A 316 9.39 28.01 12.67
CA PRO A 316 10.44 27.16 13.19
C PRO A 316 10.02 25.69 13.08
N ALA A 317 10.98 24.77 13.02
CA ALA A 317 10.69 23.36 12.89
C ALA A 317 11.44 22.51 13.92
N VAL A 318 10.81 21.43 14.36
CA VAL A 318 11.42 20.36 15.15
C VAL A 318 11.47 19.11 14.29
N ILE A 319 12.68 18.61 14.02
CA ILE A 319 12.89 17.30 13.40
C ILE A 319 13.16 16.31 14.53
N VAL A 320 12.37 15.24 14.61
CA VAL A 320 12.54 14.18 15.60
C VAL A 320 12.93 12.90 14.87
N ASN A 321 14.18 12.48 15.05
CA ASN A 321 14.66 11.19 14.54
C ASN A 321 14.32 10.09 15.55
N LEU A 322 13.57 9.09 15.10
CA LEU A 322 13.07 7.95 15.89
C LEU A 322 13.91 6.68 15.69
N ASP A 323 15.14 6.85 15.21
CA ASP A 323 16.10 5.79 14.93
C ASP A 323 17.42 6.06 15.67
N ASP A 324 18.42 5.17 15.62
CA ASP A 324 19.68 5.34 16.36
C ASP A 324 20.81 5.97 15.51
N TYR A 325 20.99 7.29 15.66
CA TYR A 325 22.06 8.04 15.02
C TYR A 325 23.20 8.37 16.00
N TRP A 326 24.41 8.04 15.59
CA TRP A 326 25.69 8.48 16.12
C TRP A 326 26.65 8.92 15.00
N ALA A 327 27.74 9.61 15.32
CA ALA A 327 28.71 10.05 14.32
C ALA A 327 29.78 8.97 14.05
N ASP A 328 29.84 8.45 12.81
CA ASP A 328 30.78 7.39 12.42
C ASP A 328 32.25 7.86 12.34
N SER A 329 33.14 6.90 12.54
CA SER A 329 34.59 6.91 12.30
C SER A 329 35.02 7.48 10.94
N HIS A 330 34.16 7.40 9.91
CA HIS A 330 34.42 7.95 8.58
C HIS A 330 34.65 9.46 8.58
N TYR A 331 34.06 10.19 9.52
CA TYR A 331 34.25 11.64 9.68
C TYR A 331 35.31 11.98 10.73
N PHE A 332 35.61 11.06 11.66
CA PHE A 332 36.55 11.28 12.76
C PHE A 332 37.25 9.98 13.17
N ALA A 333 38.56 9.91 12.93
CA ALA A 333 39.36 8.79 13.40
C ALA A 333 39.25 8.62 14.94
N GLY A 334 38.87 7.43 15.40
CA GLY A 334 38.83 7.08 16.82
C GLY A 334 37.43 7.07 17.47
N PHE A 335 36.37 7.44 16.76
CA PHE A 335 35.00 7.23 17.24
C PHE A 335 34.47 5.86 16.83
N SER A 336 33.71 5.23 17.72
CA SER A 336 33.01 3.97 17.51
C SER A 336 31.70 3.95 18.30
N PRO A 337 30.80 2.97 18.13
CA PRO A 337 29.63 2.83 19.00
C PRO A 337 30.01 2.74 20.49
N GLN A 338 31.20 2.22 20.80
CA GLN A 338 31.73 2.10 22.15
C GLN A 338 32.49 3.37 22.63
N ASN A 339 32.73 4.33 21.73
CA ASN A 339 33.37 5.61 22.01
C ASN A 339 32.78 6.73 21.12
N PRO A 340 31.50 7.10 21.31
CA PRO A 340 30.87 8.14 20.50
C PRO A 340 31.43 9.53 20.89
N PRO A 341 31.42 10.51 19.97
CA PRO A 341 31.76 11.88 20.33
C PRO A 341 30.80 12.44 21.39
N ALA A 342 31.30 13.32 22.24
CA ALA A 342 30.51 14.00 23.27
C ALA A 342 29.31 14.78 22.70
N ASP A 343 29.43 15.25 21.46
CA ASP A 343 28.33 15.80 20.67
C ASP A 343 28.27 15.08 19.32
N ILE A 344 27.25 14.23 19.17
CA ILE A 344 27.03 13.42 17.96
C ILE A 344 26.72 14.27 16.71
N PHE A 345 26.43 15.56 16.86
CA PHE A 345 26.11 16.46 15.76
C PHE A 345 27.31 17.23 15.22
N VAL A 346 28.50 17.07 15.78
CA VAL A 346 29.72 17.75 15.30
C VAL A 346 29.96 17.55 13.79
N PRO A 347 29.88 16.33 13.21
CA PRO A 347 30.05 16.17 11.77
C PRO A 347 29.00 16.94 10.96
N ALA A 348 27.72 16.87 11.35
CA ALA A 348 26.65 17.61 10.69
C ALA A 348 26.88 19.13 10.74
N LYS A 349 27.29 19.66 11.91
CA LYS A 349 27.63 21.08 12.09
C LYS A 349 28.77 21.51 11.17
N MET A 350 29.81 20.68 10.99
CA MET A 350 30.90 20.95 10.06
C MET A 350 30.41 21.04 8.60
N LEU A 351 29.52 20.15 8.19
CA LEU A 351 28.96 20.15 6.84
C LEU A 351 28.05 21.36 6.60
N LEU A 352 27.24 21.74 7.59
CA LEU A 352 26.40 22.95 7.54
C LEU A 352 27.22 24.26 7.50
N LEU A 353 28.50 24.22 7.89
CA LEU A 353 29.46 25.32 7.73
C LEU A 353 30.20 25.32 6.38
N GLY A 354 29.91 24.37 5.48
CA GLY A 354 30.62 24.24 4.19
C GLY A 354 31.87 23.36 4.23
N GLY A 355 32.02 22.52 5.26
CA GLY A 355 33.00 21.44 5.32
C GLY A 355 32.79 20.42 4.20
N ALA A 356 33.79 19.58 3.91
CA ALA A 356 33.66 18.49 2.93
C ALA A 356 33.00 17.26 3.58
N SER A 357 32.12 16.59 2.85
CA SER A 357 31.60 15.25 3.18
C SER A 357 32.70 14.19 3.04
N HIS A 358 32.48 13.01 3.60
CA HIS A 358 33.45 11.91 3.52
C HIS A 358 33.78 11.56 2.05
N SER A 359 32.75 11.42 1.21
CA SER A 359 32.89 11.15 -0.23
C SER A 359 33.62 12.27 -0.97
N GLU A 360 33.36 13.54 -0.63
CA GLU A 360 34.10 14.68 -1.20
C GLU A 360 35.57 14.65 -0.77
N GLU A 361 35.89 14.33 0.49
CA GLU A 361 37.27 14.24 0.96
C GLU A 361 38.06 13.16 0.23
N ILE A 362 37.46 11.98 0.02
CA ILE A 362 38.07 10.91 -0.78
C ILE A 362 38.33 11.41 -2.20
N ALA A 363 37.35 12.07 -2.81
CA ALA A 363 37.47 12.59 -4.18
C ALA A 363 38.53 13.71 -4.28
N LEU A 364 38.67 14.57 -3.28
CA LEU A 364 39.69 15.62 -3.22
C LEU A 364 41.11 15.06 -3.06
N LYS A 365 41.27 13.91 -2.39
CA LYS A 365 42.55 13.19 -2.23
C LYS A 365 42.89 12.29 -3.43
N SER A 366 41.97 12.12 -4.38
CA SER A 366 42.14 11.31 -5.59
C SER A 366 43.31 11.79 -6.47
N ALA A 367 44.07 10.86 -7.04
CA ALA A 367 45.09 11.17 -8.05
C ALA A 367 44.48 11.67 -9.38
N ILE A 368 43.22 11.32 -9.67
CA ILE A 368 42.49 11.68 -10.90
C ILE A 368 42.04 13.15 -10.83
N PRO A 369 42.57 14.07 -11.67
CA PRO A 369 42.29 15.50 -11.62
C PRO A 369 40.80 15.84 -11.77
N GLU A 370 40.09 15.16 -12.66
CA GLU A 370 38.68 15.41 -12.96
C GLU A 370 37.80 15.17 -11.73
N ARG A 371 38.12 14.13 -10.94
CA ARG A 371 37.42 13.84 -9.67
C ARG A 371 37.63 14.94 -8.64
N ARG A 372 38.87 15.44 -8.51
CA ARG A 372 39.18 16.56 -7.61
C ARG A 372 38.44 17.84 -8.03
N THR A 373 38.50 18.18 -9.31
CA THR A 373 37.84 19.37 -9.86
C THR A 373 36.34 19.32 -9.62
N ARG A 374 35.69 18.19 -9.91
CA ARG A 374 34.26 18.01 -9.64
C ARG A 374 33.94 18.19 -8.16
N ALA A 375 34.68 17.53 -7.27
CA ALA A 375 34.45 17.66 -5.81
C ALA A 375 34.59 19.11 -5.32
N MET A 376 35.57 19.87 -5.83
CA MET A 376 35.71 21.30 -5.52
C MET A 376 34.51 22.13 -6.00
N GLN A 377 34.01 21.86 -7.21
CA GLN A 377 32.86 22.57 -7.78
C GLN A 377 31.57 22.28 -6.99
N VAL A 378 31.32 21.00 -6.68
CA VAL A 378 30.19 20.56 -5.87
C VAL A 378 30.20 21.24 -4.50
N ARG A 379 31.34 21.17 -3.80
CA ARG A 379 31.52 21.82 -2.50
C ARG A 379 31.31 23.34 -2.58
N THR A 380 31.79 23.99 -3.64
CA THR A 380 31.63 25.43 -3.85
C THR A 380 30.15 25.78 -4.03
N ALA A 381 29.43 25.03 -4.88
CA ALA A 381 28.00 25.23 -5.09
C ALA A 381 27.20 25.06 -3.78
N ARG A 382 27.49 24.02 -2.99
CA ARG A 382 26.88 23.81 -1.67
C ARG A 382 27.19 24.95 -0.70
N THR A 383 28.46 25.38 -0.63
CA THR A 383 28.88 26.47 0.27
C THR A 383 28.21 27.79 -0.07
N ASN A 384 28.02 28.09 -1.36
CA ASN A 384 27.27 29.25 -1.81
C ASN A 384 25.81 29.20 -1.35
N TYR A 385 25.16 28.04 -1.49
CA TYR A 385 23.80 27.83 -0.98
C TYR A 385 23.72 28.03 0.54
N LEU A 386 24.60 27.39 1.31
CA LEU A 386 24.67 27.49 2.77
C LEU A 386 24.88 28.94 3.24
N THR A 387 25.69 29.71 2.52
CA THR A 387 25.89 31.14 2.79
C THR A 387 24.62 31.93 2.53
N ALA A 388 23.96 31.68 1.39
CA ALA A 388 22.72 32.37 1.02
C ALA A 388 21.57 32.12 2.00
N VAL A 389 21.49 30.90 2.57
CA VAL A 389 20.49 30.56 3.59
C VAL A 389 20.94 30.87 5.03
N GLY A 390 22.10 31.49 5.23
CA GLY A 390 22.55 32.02 6.53
C GLY A 390 23.25 31.03 7.46
N LEU A 391 23.79 29.92 6.95
CA LEU A 391 24.52 28.89 7.71
C LEU A 391 26.05 28.97 7.62
N GLY A 392 26.61 29.62 6.59
CA GLY A 392 28.05 29.67 6.29
C GLY A 392 28.97 30.36 7.32
N THR A 393 28.49 30.66 8.52
CA THR A 393 29.29 31.19 9.63
C THR A 393 28.88 30.49 10.94
N ALA A 394 29.79 30.39 11.91
CA ALA A 394 29.49 29.78 13.22
C ALA A 394 28.32 30.47 13.94
N ALA A 395 28.22 31.81 13.85
CA ALA A 395 27.11 32.56 14.42
C ALA A 395 25.78 32.29 13.69
N GLY A 396 25.82 32.22 12.35
CA GLY A 396 24.66 31.86 11.53
C GLY A 396 24.15 30.45 11.84
N LEU A 397 25.06 29.47 11.89
CA LEU A 397 24.74 28.10 12.28
C LEU A 397 24.11 28.04 13.68
N ALA A 398 24.74 28.63 14.69
CA ALA A 398 24.23 28.62 16.07
C ALA A 398 22.85 29.31 16.18
N ASN A 399 22.57 30.27 15.31
CA ASN A 399 21.27 30.92 15.24
C ASN A 399 20.21 30.08 14.53
N ARG A 400 20.57 29.21 13.58
CA ARG A 400 19.61 28.52 12.69
C ARG A 400 19.43 27.04 13.01
N PHE A 401 20.46 26.37 13.55
CA PHE A 401 20.46 24.94 13.85
C PHE A 401 20.68 24.70 15.34
N LEU A 402 19.69 24.10 15.98
CA LEU A 402 19.73 23.60 17.35
C LEU A 402 19.71 22.08 17.30
N ALA A 403 20.31 21.42 18.29
CA ALA A 403 20.29 19.97 18.37
C ALA A 403 20.25 19.46 19.81
N ALA A 404 19.56 18.34 20.03
CA ALA A 404 19.42 17.67 21.31
C ALA A 404 19.56 16.16 21.13
N ASN A 405 20.46 15.53 21.89
CA ASN A 405 20.67 14.08 21.88
C ASN A 405 20.02 13.42 23.10
N ASP A 406 19.02 12.58 22.86
CA ASP A 406 18.22 11.84 23.86
C ASP A 406 17.92 12.66 25.14
N PRO A 407 17.34 13.87 25.00
CA PRO A 407 17.14 14.78 26.11
C PRO A 407 16.14 14.24 27.14
N ASP A 408 16.13 14.80 28.34
CA ASP A 408 15.02 14.67 29.27
C ASP A 408 13.98 15.79 29.06
N VAL A 409 12.90 15.78 29.86
CA VAL A 409 11.80 16.75 29.74
C VAL A 409 12.28 18.19 29.98
N ALA A 410 13.20 18.41 30.91
CA ALA A 410 13.74 19.75 31.20
C ALA A 410 14.63 20.24 30.05
N GLY A 411 15.50 19.36 29.54
CA GLY A 411 16.39 19.63 28.41
C GLY A 411 15.62 19.95 27.14
N ILE A 412 14.59 19.16 26.79
CA ILE A 412 13.77 19.49 25.62
C ILE A 412 12.99 20.80 25.81
N GLY A 413 12.48 21.07 27.02
CA GLY A 413 11.79 22.33 27.32
C GLY A 413 12.68 23.56 27.11
N ALA A 414 13.97 23.47 27.49
CA ALA A 414 14.96 24.51 27.23
C ALA A 414 15.20 24.70 25.72
N GLN A 415 15.33 23.61 24.97
CA GLN A 415 15.55 23.67 23.52
C GLN A 415 14.34 24.23 22.75
N LEU A 416 13.12 23.87 23.13
CA LEU A 416 11.90 24.44 22.55
C LEU A 416 11.75 25.93 22.88
N THR A 417 12.22 26.37 24.05
CA THR A 417 12.27 27.79 24.41
C THR A 417 13.31 28.52 23.55
N ALA A 418 14.50 27.94 23.37
CA ALA A 418 15.53 28.48 22.49
C ALA A 418 15.07 28.56 21.02
N LEU A 419 14.32 27.57 20.54
CA LEU A 419 13.75 27.56 19.20
C LEU A 419 12.84 28.77 18.97
N ARG A 420 11.97 29.09 19.94
CA ARG A 420 10.96 30.16 19.83
C ARG A 420 11.47 31.57 20.10
N ASN A 421 12.43 31.74 21.00
CA ASN A 421 12.86 33.06 21.49
C ASN A 421 14.09 33.63 20.74
N GLY A 422 14.41 33.08 19.57
CA GLY A 422 15.52 33.54 18.74
C GLY A 422 15.31 34.87 18.03
N SER A 423 16.41 35.55 17.71
CA SER A 423 16.40 36.76 16.86
C SER A 423 15.94 36.51 15.42
N ASP A 424 15.94 35.24 14.97
CA ASP A 424 15.39 34.77 13.69
C ASP A 424 14.55 33.50 13.89
N SER A 425 13.70 33.52 14.93
CA SER A 425 12.97 32.32 15.42
C SER A 425 12.15 31.62 14.33
N ALA A 426 11.57 32.35 13.39
CA ALA A 426 10.78 31.79 12.29
C ALA A 426 11.57 30.89 11.32
N ARG A 427 12.91 30.89 11.39
CA ARG A 427 13.80 30.18 10.46
C ARG A 427 14.71 29.17 11.15
N ARG A 428 14.41 28.80 12.40
CA ARG A 428 15.20 27.85 13.16
C ARG A 428 14.74 26.41 12.95
N VAL A 429 15.69 25.49 13.02
CA VAL A 429 15.44 24.05 13.04
C VAL A 429 16.08 23.45 14.28
N LEU A 430 15.31 22.70 15.06
CA LEU A 430 15.78 21.89 16.17
C LEU A 430 15.78 20.41 15.76
N TRP A 431 16.95 19.78 15.76
CA TRP A 431 17.06 18.34 15.61
C TRP A 431 17.02 17.65 16.99
N VAL A 432 16.11 16.70 17.16
CA VAL A 432 15.98 15.89 18.38
C VAL A 432 16.25 14.44 18.01
N GLN A 433 17.32 13.88 18.54
CA GLN A 433 17.67 12.48 18.40
C GLN A 433 17.02 11.69 19.54
N LEU A 434 16.08 10.79 19.22
CA LEU A 434 15.43 9.88 20.17
C LEU A 434 15.61 8.44 19.69
N ALA A 435 16.64 7.76 20.21
CA ALA A 435 16.89 6.38 19.83
C ALA A 435 15.69 5.47 20.15
N PRO A 436 15.44 4.40 19.37
CA PRO A 436 14.41 3.42 19.64
C PRO A 436 14.68 2.66 20.95
N PRO A 437 13.67 1.97 21.51
CA PRO A 437 12.34 1.72 20.94
C PRO A 437 11.20 2.58 21.54
N LEU A 438 10.12 2.75 20.77
CA LEU A 438 8.84 3.33 21.21
C LEU A 438 7.72 2.29 21.13
N PRO A 439 6.63 2.43 21.92
CA PRO A 439 5.43 1.63 21.71
C PRO A 439 4.93 1.81 20.28
N LEU A 440 4.58 0.73 19.59
CA LEU A 440 4.19 0.78 18.17
C LEU A 440 3.01 1.71 17.91
N ALA A 441 2.02 1.68 18.79
CA ALA A 441 0.85 2.54 18.71
C ALA A 441 1.21 4.03 18.76
N LEU A 442 2.20 4.41 19.57
CA LEU A 442 2.70 5.77 19.61
C LEU A 442 3.44 6.10 18.32
N PHE A 443 4.37 5.24 17.87
CA PHE A 443 5.10 5.44 16.60
C PHE A 443 4.14 5.72 15.43
N ASN A 444 3.13 4.86 15.22
CA ASN A 444 2.14 5.05 14.15
C ASN A 444 1.40 6.39 14.27
N ALA A 445 1.05 6.81 15.49
CA ALA A 445 0.40 8.09 15.74
C ALA A 445 1.30 9.29 15.38
N LEU A 446 2.60 9.19 15.64
CA LEU A 446 3.56 10.28 15.37
C LEU A 446 3.71 10.54 13.87
N ILE A 447 3.75 9.50 13.04
CA ILE A 447 3.77 9.65 11.58
C ILE A 447 2.60 10.53 11.11
N GLY A 448 1.38 10.23 11.57
CA GLY A 448 0.18 11.01 11.26
C GLY A 448 0.08 12.38 11.94
N ARG A 449 0.95 12.69 12.91
CA ARG A 449 1.00 14.00 13.60
C ARG A 449 2.07 14.95 13.05
N SER A 450 2.89 14.48 12.11
CA SER A 450 3.84 15.35 11.42
C SER A 450 3.10 16.45 10.67
N THR A 451 3.61 17.68 10.74
CA THR A 451 3.05 18.82 10.02
C THR A 451 3.90 19.26 8.84
N LEU A 452 5.13 18.76 8.78
CA LEU A 452 5.90 18.61 7.55
C LEU A 452 5.86 17.12 7.14
N PRO A 453 6.25 16.76 5.92
CA PRO A 453 6.22 15.37 5.48
C PRO A 453 7.03 14.48 6.42
N ALA A 454 6.40 13.45 7.00
CA ALA A 454 7.14 12.42 7.71
C ALA A 454 8.11 11.76 6.71
N VAL A 455 9.37 11.55 7.12
CA VAL A 455 10.41 11.00 6.22
C VAL A 455 10.81 9.63 6.71
N PHE A 456 10.58 8.63 5.88
CA PHE A 456 10.90 7.26 6.25
C PHE A 456 11.26 6.43 5.02
N GLU A 457 11.87 5.29 5.32
CA GLU A 457 11.95 4.15 4.42
C GLU A 457 10.92 3.09 4.84
N GLY A 458 10.72 2.12 3.96
CA GLY A 458 10.21 0.82 4.36
C GLY A 458 8.71 0.69 4.22
N ALA A 459 8.30 -0.45 3.66
CA ALA A 459 6.91 -0.70 3.31
C ALA A 459 5.96 -0.71 4.52
N ASN A 460 6.43 -1.09 5.72
CA ASN A 460 5.56 -1.10 6.90
C ASN A 460 5.22 0.33 7.37
N THR A 461 6.17 1.25 7.36
CA THR A 461 5.91 2.67 7.66
C THR A 461 5.11 3.32 6.54
N ALA A 462 5.39 2.97 5.28
CA ALA A 462 4.57 3.39 4.14
C ALA A 462 3.11 3.00 4.33
N ASN A 463 2.85 1.75 4.71
CA ASN A 463 1.51 1.26 5.00
C ASN A 463 0.79 2.10 6.08
N GLN A 464 1.52 2.60 7.09
CA GLN A 464 0.96 3.53 8.08
C GLN A 464 0.62 4.87 7.43
N ALA A 465 1.54 5.43 6.65
CA ALA A 465 1.38 6.73 6.02
C ALA A 465 0.19 6.80 5.03
N LEU A 466 -0.14 5.68 4.37
CA LEU A 466 -1.33 5.55 3.51
C LEU A 466 -2.64 5.86 4.22
N ASN A 467 -2.70 5.65 5.54
CA ASN A 467 -3.89 5.86 6.35
C ASN A 467 -4.07 7.31 6.81
N PHE A 468 -3.16 8.23 6.47
CA PHE A 468 -3.22 9.61 6.94
C PHE A 468 -3.46 10.58 5.78
N ASN A 469 -4.30 11.58 6.02
CA ASN A 469 -4.52 12.69 5.10
C ASN A 469 -3.41 13.76 5.21
N ASN A 470 -2.15 13.32 5.24
CA ASN A 470 -0.97 14.18 5.32
C ASN A 470 0.05 13.77 4.27
N ILE A 471 0.77 14.76 3.74
CA ILE A 471 1.93 14.50 2.90
C ILE A 471 2.99 13.71 3.68
N TYR A 472 3.66 12.78 3.02
CA TYR A 472 4.80 12.04 3.55
C TYR A 472 5.85 11.84 2.46
N TYR A 473 7.07 11.53 2.85
CA TYR A 473 8.16 11.15 1.95
C TYR A 473 8.64 9.73 2.24
N HIS A 474 8.26 8.82 1.34
CA HIS A 474 8.76 7.45 1.29
C HIS A 474 10.00 7.40 0.41
N VAL A 475 11.17 7.35 1.05
CA VAL A 475 12.46 7.39 0.37
C VAL A 475 12.76 6.03 -0.24
N SER A 476 13.08 6.01 -1.54
CA SER A 476 13.56 4.79 -2.19
C SER A 476 14.89 4.35 -1.60
N ARG A 477 15.10 3.03 -1.52
CA ARG A 477 16.41 2.47 -1.17
C ARG A 477 17.51 3.09 -2.05
N PRO A 478 18.77 3.17 -1.57
CA PRO A 478 19.84 3.83 -2.30
C PRO A 478 19.90 3.37 -3.77
N ARG A 479 19.88 4.34 -4.69
CA ARG A 479 19.86 4.16 -6.17
C ARG A 479 18.54 3.69 -6.79
N GLY A 480 17.47 3.55 -6.00
CA GLY A 480 16.13 3.30 -6.51
C GLY A 480 15.51 4.53 -7.17
N THR A 481 14.83 4.33 -8.30
CA THR A 481 14.09 5.39 -9.00
C THR A 481 12.58 5.11 -9.08
N ASP A 482 12.14 4.06 -8.39
CA ASP A 482 10.75 3.61 -8.43
C ASP A 482 9.84 4.59 -7.69
N ILE A 483 8.63 4.77 -8.23
CA ILE A 483 7.57 5.53 -7.57
C ILE A 483 6.94 4.62 -6.52
N LEU A 484 7.08 4.98 -5.25
CA LEU A 484 6.63 4.18 -4.10
C LEU A 484 5.26 4.61 -3.57
N TYR A 485 4.61 5.53 -4.27
CA TYR A 485 3.29 6.06 -3.94
C TYR A 485 2.23 5.27 -4.72
N PRO A 486 1.12 4.85 -4.09
CA PRO A 486 0.05 4.16 -4.78
C PRO A 486 -0.60 5.07 -5.80
N ASN A 487 -1.06 4.46 -6.89
CA ASN A 487 -2.03 5.09 -7.76
C ASN A 487 -3.43 4.64 -7.36
N LEU A 488 -4.45 5.47 -7.60
CA LEU A 488 -5.82 5.18 -7.23
C LEU A 488 -6.74 5.31 -8.44
N PRO A 489 -7.54 4.27 -8.79
CA PRO A 489 -7.58 2.94 -8.15
C PRO A 489 -6.26 2.17 -8.30
N LEU A 490 -6.02 1.14 -7.47
CA LEU A 490 -4.72 0.45 -7.37
C LEU A 490 -4.25 -0.18 -8.70
N GLU A 491 -5.19 -0.47 -9.59
CA GLU A 491 -4.92 -1.03 -10.92
C GLU A 491 -4.54 0.02 -11.97
N ALA A 492 -4.61 1.31 -11.62
CA ALA A 492 -4.24 2.41 -12.50
C ALA A 492 -2.71 2.60 -12.56
N ARG A 493 -2.17 2.97 -13.73
CA ARG A 493 -0.77 3.39 -13.90
C ARG A 493 -0.57 4.81 -13.40
N PRO A 494 0.55 5.07 -12.70
CA PRO A 494 0.76 6.26 -11.91
C PRO A 494 0.39 7.54 -12.64
N GLN A 495 -0.24 8.48 -11.93
CA GLN A 495 -0.23 9.90 -12.27
C GLN A 495 1.23 10.39 -12.37
N ALA A 496 1.85 10.13 -13.51
CA ALA A 496 3.30 9.95 -13.60
C ALA A 496 4.08 11.24 -13.31
N ALA A 497 3.47 12.42 -13.46
CA ALA A 497 4.11 13.70 -13.18
C ALA A 497 4.04 14.07 -11.69
N LEU A 498 2.86 14.02 -11.07
CA LEU A 498 2.66 14.36 -9.66
C LEU A 498 3.43 13.41 -8.75
N LEU A 499 3.25 12.10 -8.93
CA LEU A 499 3.90 11.09 -8.10
C LEU A 499 5.42 11.08 -8.30
N ARG A 500 5.91 11.36 -9.51
CA ARG A 500 7.35 11.52 -9.76
C ARG A 500 7.92 12.77 -9.10
N ARG A 501 7.17 13.87 -9.06
CA ARG A 501 7.58 15.06 -8.31
C ARG A 501 7.70 14.76 -6.81
N LEU A 502 6.74 14.03 -6.24
CA LEU A 502 6.79 13.57 -4.85
C LEU A 502 7.96 12.61 -4.61
N GLN A 503 8.18 11.65 -5.51
CA GLN A 503 9.29 10.70 -5.40
C GLN A 503 10.65 11.38 -5.52
N ASN A 504 10.81 12.33 -6.45
CA ASN A 504 12.04 13.09 -6.59
C ASN A 504 12.35 13.93 -5.34
N ALA A 505 11.32 14.53 -4.73
CA ALA A 505 11.46 15.27 -3.47
C ALA A 505 11.87 14.33 -2.32
N ALA A 506 11.23 13.17 -2.19
CA ALA A 506 11.57 12.18 -1.17
C ALA A 506 12.99 11.61 -1.35
N ASN A 507 13.35 11.21 -2.57
CA ASN A 507 14.64 10.60 -2.89
C ASN A 507 15.82 11.55 -2.73
N GLN A 508 15.57 12.86 -2.64
CA GLN A 508 16.62 13.82 -2.34
C GLN A 508 17.28 13.54 -0.98
N VAL A 509 16.51 13.14 0.03
CA VAL A 509 17.04 12.89 1.38
C VAL A 509 18.10 11.79 1.36
N GLY A 510 17.93 10.76 0.51
CA GLY A 510 18.85 9.63 0.37
C GLY A 510 20.10 9.90 -0.47
N ARG A 511 20.25 11.08 -1.08
CA ARG A 511 21.43 11.41 -1.90
C ARG A 511 22.62 11.79 -1.03
N MET A 512 23.82 11.53 -1.54
CA MET A 512 25.05 12.02 -0.92
C MET A 512 25.25 13.50 -1.24
N LEU A 513 25.87 14.23 -0.33
CA LEU A 513 26.20 15.63 -0.59
C LEU A 513 27.21 15.78 -1.74
N SER A 514 28.04 14.75 -1.98
CA SER A 514 28.96 14.71 -3.14
C SER A 514 28.25 14.62 -4.49
N ASP A 515 26.97 14.27 -4.51
CA ASP A 515 26.15 14.16 -5.73
C ASP A 515 25.42 15.47 -6.07
N TRP A 516 25.63 16.54 -5.29
CA TRP A 516 25.08 17.85 -5.62
C TRP A 516 25.55 18.30 -7.01
N PRO A 517 24.69 19.02 -7.76
CA PRO A 517 25.06 19.57 -9.05
C PRO A 517 26.23 20.57 -8.93
N ALA A 518 27.29 20.36 -9.72
CA ALA A 518 28.51 21.16 -9.71
C ALA A 518 28.33 22.59 -10.27
N SER A 519 27.26 22.85 -11.01
CA SER A 519 26.97 24.13 -11.64
C SER A 519 25.49 24.51 -11.49
N THR A 520 25.07 24.87 -10.28
CA THR A 520 23.78 25.55 -10.07
C THR A 520 23.99 27.05 -10.25
N GLY A 521 23.36 27.62 -11.28
CA GLY A 521 23.52 29.05 -11.58
C GLY A 521 23.27 29.45 -13.04
N THR A 522 23.21 28.50 -13.98
CA THR A 522 23.04 28.82 -15.42
C THR A 522 22.17 27.86 -16.22
N PHE A 523 21.85 26.68 -15.67
CA PHE A 523 20.86 25.75 -16.22
C PHE A 523 19.79 25.51 -15.15
N GLY A 524 18.51 25.54 -15.54
CA GLY A 524 17.34 25.64 -14.66
C GLY A 524 17.05 24.47 -13.71
N ASP A 525 18.05 23.71 -13.25
CA ASP A 525 17.89 22.67 -12.25
C ASP A 525 17.91 23.29 -10.83
N PRO A 526 16.88 23.06 -10.01
CA PRO A 526 16.79 23.61 -8.66
C PRO A 526 17.84 23.00 -7.73
N TYR A 527 18.25 23.76 -6.70
CA TYR A 527 19.11 23.22 -5.64
C TYR A 527 18.45 22.01 -4.99
N PRO A 528 19.23 21.01 -4.55
CA PRO A 528 18.63 19.78 -4.02
C PRO A 528 17.68 20.01 -2.82
N PRO A 529 17.97 20.86 -1.83
CA PRO A 529 17.01 21.21 -0.77
C PRO A 529 15.69 21.83 -1.26
N GLU A 530 15.71 22.50 -2.43
CA GLU A 530 14.51 23.08 -3.04
C GLU A 530 13.60 22.02 -3.66
N LEU A 531 14.16 20.88 -4.11
CA LEU A 531 13.37 19.74 -4.55
C LEU A 531 12.55 19.16 -3.41
N PHE A 532 13.15 19.04 -2.22
CA PHE A 532 12.44 18.65 -0.99
C PHE A 532 11.34 19.65 -0.64
N ALA A 533 11.63 20.96 -0.69
CA ALA A 533 10.66 21.97 -0.28
C ALA A 533 9.47 22.11 -1.26
N ALA A 534 9.69 21.81 -2.55
CA ALA A 534 8.77 22.16 -3.62
C ALA A 534 7.33 21.60 -3.46
N PRO A 535 7.11 20.31 -3.10
CA PRO A 535 5.74 19.82 -2.86
C PRO A 535 5.08 20.47 -1.63
N ILE A 536 5.84 20.74 -0.58
CA ILE A 536 5.33 21.38 0.65
C ILE A 536 4.83 22.79 0.34
N LEU A 537 5.63 23.56 -0.41
CA LEU A 537 5.24 24.90 -0.84
C LEU A 537 4.04 24.89 -1.78
N ALA A 538 3.98 23.93 -2.71
CA ALA A 538 2.83 23.77 -3.59
C ALA A 538 1.56 23.52 -2.77
N MET A 539 1.61 22.58 -1.80
CA MET A 539 0.49 22.25 -0.92
C MET A 539 0.03 23.43 -0.04
N ARG A 540 0.96 24.30 0.39
CA ARG A 540 0.64 25.54 1.13
C ARG A 540 -0.05 26.59 0.24
N SER A 541 0.23 26.60 -1.06
CA SER A 541 -0.27 27.60 -2.00
C SER A 541 -1.56 27.20 -2.70
N GLU A 542 -1.84 25.89 -2.85
CA GLU A 542 -3.04 25.41 -3.50
C GLU A 542 -4.27 25.46 -2.57
N ALA A 543 -5.47 25.51 -3.17
CA ALA A 543 -6.73 25.38 -2.45
C ALA A 543 -6.89 23.97 -1.84
N GLN A 544 -7.80 23.79 -0.89
CA GLN A 544 -8.04 22.50 -0.21
C GLN A 544 -8.51 21.37 -1.15
N ASN A 545 -8.97 21.71 -2.36
CA ASN A 545 -9.30 20.77 -3.44
C ASN A 545 -8.23 20.74 -4.54
N GLY A 546 -7.02 21.23 -4.26
CA GLY A 546 -5.88 21.16 -5.17
C GLY A 546 -5.39 19.73 -5.39
N PRO A 547 -4.48 19.51 -6.37
CA PRO A 547 -4.03 18.16 -6.74
C PRO A 547 -3.37 17.39 -5.60
N LEU A 548 -2.53 18.03 -4.77
CA LEU A 548 -1.85 17.34 -3.66
C LEU A 548 -2.82 17.01 -2.53
N HIS A 549 -3.65 17.96 -2.10
CA HIS A 549 -4.68 17.71 -1.08
C HIS A 549 -5.65 16.62 -1.53
N SER A 550 -6.11 16.65 -2.79
CA SER A 550 -7.04 15.66 -3.33
C SER A 550 -6.40 14.27 -3.41
N TYR A 551 -5.12 14.18 -3.78
CA TYR A 551 -4.39 12.91 -3.82
C TYR A 551 -4.28 12.29 -2.42
N PHE A 552 -3.76 13.02 -1.43
CA PHE A 552 -3.60 12.49 -0.07
C PHE A 552 -4.93 12.19 0.62
N ALA A 553 -5.97 13.01 0.37
CA ALA A 553 -7.31 12.77 0.88
C ALA A 553 -7.96 11.52 0.23
N GLY A 554 -7.82 11.36 -1.08
CA GLY A 554 -8.31 10.19 -1.81
C GLY A 554 -7.63 8.90 -1.34
N MET A 555 -6.32 8.95 -1.13
CA MET A 555 -5.55 7.83 -0.57
C MET A 555 -5.98 7.48 0.85
N SER A 556 -6.06 8.46 1.74
CA SER A 556 -6.54 8.23 3.11
C SER A 556 -7.96 7.64 3.10
N ALA A 557 -8.87 8.15 2.26
CA ALA A 557 -10.23 7.65 2.16
C ALA A 557 -10.27 6.21 1.61
N PHE A 558 -9.44 5.88 0.62
CA PHE A 558 -9.36 4.55 0.04
C PHE A 558 -8.85 3.51 1.05
N PHE A 559 -7.71 3.77 1.70
CA PHE A 559 -7.05 2.82 2.61
C PHE A 559 -7.68 2.75 4.01
N GLN A 560 -8.55 3.70 4.37
CA GLN A 560 -9.38 3.61 5.58
C GLN A 560 -10.71 2.89 5.34
N ASN A 561 -11.10 2.65 4.09
CA ASN A 561 -12.33 1.92 3.79
C ASN A 561 -12.13 0.43 4.15
N PRO A 562 -12.97 -0.15 5.04
CA PRO A 562 -12.92 -1.58 5.35
C PRO A 562 -13.02 -2.50 4.12
N ASP A 563 -13.65 -2.07 3.04
CA ASP A 563 -13.77 -2.84 1.79
C ASP A 563 -12.42 -3.01 1.08
N ASN A 564 -11.50 -2.06 1.31
CA ASN A 564 -10.16 -2.06 0.73
C ASN A 564 -9.07 -2.42 1.76
N ASP A 565 -9.44 -2.67 3.02
CA ASP A 565 -8.51 -3.06 4.08
C ASP A 565 -7.99 -4.48 3.80
N LYS A 566 -6.68 -4.60 3.58
CA LYS A 566 -6.03 -5.91 3.33
C LYS A 566 -6.31 -6.91 4.46
N TYR A 567 -6.40 -6.46 5.72
CA TYR A 567 -6.76 -7.37 6.81
C TYR A 567 -8.19 -7.86 6.69
N SER A 568 -9.16 -6.97 6.42
CA SER A 568 -10.57 -7.34 6.32
C SER A 568 -10.82 -8.30 5.16
N LEU A 569 -10.22 -8.06 3.99
CA LEU A 569 -10.27 -8.97 2.84
C LEU A 569 -9.68 -10.36 3.18
N ALA A 570 -8.49 -10.39 3.74
CA ALA A 570 -7.81 -11.63 4.08
C ALA A 570 -8.51 -12.42 5.21
N PHE A 571 -9.04 -11.73 6.22
CA PHE A 571 -9.81 -12.33 7.31
C PHE A 571 -11.16 -12.85 6.83
N ALA A 572 -11.84 -12.12 5.95
CA ALA A 572 -13.04 -12.63 5.27
C ALA A 572 -12.71 -13.91 4.50
N PHE A 573 -11.64 -13.92 3.69
CA PHE A 573 -11.25 -15.11 2.94
C PHE A 573 -10.90 -16.31 3.85
N LEU A 574 -10.14 -16.09 4.93
CA LEU A 574 -9.87 -17.12 5.92
C LEU A 574 -11.16 -17.63 6.59
N GLY A 575 -12.08 -16.74 6.96
CA GLY A 575 -13.37 -17.09 7.55
C GLY A 575 -14.20 -17.98 6.63
N LEU A 576 -14.30 -17.60 5.35
CA LEU A 576 -14.96 -18.35 4.30
C LEU A 576 -14.36 -19.76 4.18
N LYS A 577 -13.04 -19.87 3.99
CA LYS A 577 -12.38 -21.18 3.81
C LYS A 577 -12.45 -22.06 5.06
N ALA A 578 -12.33 -21.47 6.25
CA ALA A 578 -12.46 -22.19 7.51
C ALA A 578 -13.89 -22.73 7.75
N GLN A 579 -14.93 -22.04 7.25
CA GLN A 579 -16.30 -22.55 7.25
C GLN A 579 -16.51 -23.64 6.21
N GLN A 580 -16.05 -23.44 4.98
CA GLN A 580 -16.17 -24.41 3.89
C GLN A 580 -15.51 -25.75 4.23
N GLY A 581 -14.35 -25.75 4.90
CA GLY A 581 -13.71 -26.99 5.37
C GLY A 581 -14.59 -27.80 6.33
N GLY A 582 -15.35 -27.14 7.20
CA GLY A 582 -16.30 -27.79 8.12
C GLY A 582 -17.61 -28.19 7.45
N GLN A 583 -18.14 -27.36 6.54
CA GLN A 583 -19.36 -27.66 5.78
C GLN A 583 -19.15 -28.79 4.77
N GLN A 584 -18.00 -28.88 4.11
CA GLN A 584 -17.71 -30.01 3.22
C GLN A 584 -17.70 -31.34 3.98
N GLN A 585 -17.14 -31.38 5.19
CA GLN A 585 -17.18 -32.58 6.03
C GLN A 585 -18.62 -32.93 6.45
N ALA A 586 -19.44 -31.93 6.79
CA ALA A 586 -20.85 -32.13 7.11
C ALA A 586 -21.72 -32.53 5.89
N MET A 587 -21.47 -31.97 4.71
CA MET A 587 -22.18 -32.28 3.45
C MET A 587 -21.76 -33.63 2.87
N LEU A 588 -20.50 -34.02 3.04
CA LEU A 588 -20.03 -35.39 2.76
C LEU A 588 -20.67 -36.40 3.70
N ALA A 589 -20.95 -36.02 4.95
CA ALA A 589 -21.70 -36.83 5.91
C ALA A 589 -23.22 -36.87 5.65
N ALA A 590 -23.80 -35.81 5.07
CA ALA A 590 -25.23 -35.64 4.82
C ALA A 590 -25.66 -35.99 3.38
N ALA A 591 -25.02 -36.98 2.75
CA ALA A 591 -25.16 -37.31 1.33
C ALA A 591 -26.52 -37.94 0.91
N GLU A 592 -27.66 -37.33 1.29
CA GLU A 592 -29.02 -37.77 0.92
C GLU A 592 -29.88 -36.67 0.25
N GLY A 593 -29.37 -35.44 0.06
CA GLY A 593 -30.10 -34.35 -0.61
C GLY A 593 -30.00 -34.35 -2.14
N THR A 594 -31.04 -33.81 -2.81
CA THR A 594 -31.07 -33.58 -4.27
C THR A 594 -29.91 -32.68 -4.72
N ASP A 595 -29.26 -33.06 -5.81
CA ASP A 595 -28.18 -32.29 -6.43
C ASP A 595 -28.63 -30.85 -6.80
N PRO A 596 -27.87 -29.79 -6.45
CA PRO A 596 -28.28 -28.41 -6.69
C PRO A 596 -28.52 -28.03 -8.15
N LEU A 597 -27.74 -28.57 -9.09
CA LEU A 597 -27.96 -28.32 -10.53
C LEU A 597 -29.24 -28.97 -11.01
N THR A 598 -29.53 -30.18 -10.52
CA THR A 598 -30.78 -30.89 -10.82
C THR A 598 -32.00 -30.11 -10.29
N ALA A 599 -31.92 -29.58 -9.07
CA ALA A 599 -32.97 -28.73 -8.51
C ALA A 599 -33.16 -27.42 -9.31
N LEU A 600 -32.06 -26.78 -9.71
CA LEU A 600 -32.10 -25.58 -10.55
C LEU A 600 -32.71 -25.86 -11.93
N GLN A 601 -32.32 -26.96 -12.59
CA GLN A 601 -32.86 -27.34 -13.89
C GLN A 601 -34.37 -27.56 -13.83
N ALA A 602 -34.88 -28.20 -12.77
CA ALA A 602 -36.31 -28.39 -12.56
C ALA A 602 -37.03 -27.04 -12.35
N ALA A 603 -36.45 -26.13 -11.56
CA ALA A 603 -37.00 -24.80 -11.32
C ALA A 603 -37.04 -23.94 -12.60
N LEU A 604 -35.97 -23.97 -13.41
CA LEU A 604 -35.91 -23.31 -14.71
C LEU A 604 -36.98 -23.84 -15.66
N THR A 605 -37.11 -25.16 -15.76
CA THR A 605 -38.12 -25.81 -16.63
C THR A 605 -39.54 -25.43 -16.20
N ALA A 606 -39.83 -25.43 -14.90
CA ALA A 606 -41.16 -25.08 -14.38
C ALA A 606 -41.54 -23.60 -14.63
N ASN A 607 -40.56 -22.71 -14.80
CA ASN A 607 -40.77 -21.28 -15.03
C ASN A 607 -40.61 -20.86 -16.50
N LEU A 608 -40.33 -21.80 -17.41
CA LEU A 608 -40.24 -21.58 -18.85
C LEU A 608 -41.58 -21.92 -19.52
N SER A 609 -42.23 -20.93 -20.13
CA SER A 609 -43.48 -21.12 -20.87
C SER A 609 -43.53 -20.28 -22.14
N ASN A 610 -43.79 -20.90 -23.30
CA ASN A 610 -43.89 -20.22 -24.60
C ASN A 610 -42.67 -19.32 -24.91
N GLY A 611 -41.46 -19.80 -24.62
CA GLY A 611 -40.22 -19.04 -24.83
C GLY A 611 -39.99 -17.91 -23.80
N ASN A 612 -40.87 -17.72 -22.83
CA ASN A 612 -40.70 -16.76 -21.75
C ASN A 612 -40.27 -17.46 -20.45
N LEU A 613 -39.11 -17.09 -19.92
CA LEU A 613 -38.59 -17.61 -18.65
C LEU A 613 -38.71 -16.56 -17.55
N LYS A 614 -39.50 -16.85 -16.51
CA LYS A 614 -39.48 -16.05 -15.28
C LYS A 614 -38.24 -16.41 -14.46
N LEU A 615 -37.17 -15.64 -14.63
CA LEU A 615 -35.91 -15.88 -13.93
C LEU A 615 -35.97 -15.33 -12.50
N ILE A 616 -36.37 -14.06 -12.33
CA ILE A 616 -36.44 -13.38 -11.02
C ILE A 616 -37.68 -12.48 -10.92
N PRO A 617 -38.62 -12.69 -9.98
CA PRO A 617 -38.76 -13.89 -9.15
C PRO A 617 -39.28 -15.08 -9.99
N GLY A 618 -38.77 -16.28 -9.73
CA GLY A 618 -39.22 -17.48 -10.44
C GLY A 618 -38.22 -18.62 -10.29
N ALA A 619 -37.45 -18.90 -11.34
CA ALA A 619 -36.49 -20.00 -11.36
C ALA A 619 -35.33 -19.81 -10.37
N LEU A 620 -34.91 -18.57 -10.12
CA LEU A 620 -33.94 -18.24 -9.08
C LEU A 620 -34.66 -17.72 -7.84
N ASP A 621 -34.28 -18.28 -6.70
CA ASP A 621 -34.77 -17.82 -5.40
C ASP A 621 -34.26 -16.40 -5.12
N ALA A 622 -35.20 -15.47 -4.97
CA ALA A 622 -34.93 -14.07 -4.62
C ALA A 622 -34.31 -13.91 -3.21
N THR A 623 -34.29 -14.97 -2.39
CA THR A 623 -33.60 -15.00 -1.10
C THR A 623 -32.18 -15.56 -1.17
N GLY A 624 -31.84 -16.30 -2.24
CA GLY A 624 -30.49 -16.82 -2.51
C GLY A 624 -29.53 -15.72 -3.00
N ALA A 625 -28.23 -15.88 -2.78
CA ALA A 625 -27.24 -14.83 -3.06
C ALA A 625 -27.23 -14.42 -4.54
N ILE A 626 -27.29 -15.39 -5.47
CA ILE A 626 -27.37 -15.14 -6.92
C ILE A 626 -28.63 -14.35 -7.29
N GLY A 627 -29.81 -14.77 -6.82
CA GLY A 627 -31.07 -14.07 -7.12
C GLY A 627 -31.11 -12.66 -6.53
N LYS A 628 -30.58 -12.46 -5.31
CA LYS A 628 -30.45 -11.15 -4.66
C LYS A 628 -29.55 -10.20 -5.45
N LEU A 629 -28.36 -10.65 -5.84
CA LEU A 629 -27.40 -9.80 -6.56
C LEU A 629 -27.94 -9.38 -7.92
N LEU A 630 -28.41 -10.34 -8.72
CA LEU A 630 -28.98 -10.06 -10.04
C LEU A 630 -30.21 -9.14 -9.92
N GLY A 631 -31.10 -9.37 -8.95
CA GLY A 631 -32.23 -8.50 -8.67
C GLY A 631 -31.81 -7.07 -8.27
N ALA A 632 -30.76 -6.92 -7.46
CA ALA A 632 -30.27 -5.63 -6.98
C ALA A 632 -29.66 -4.77 -8.11
N LEU A 633 -28.89 -5.37 -9.01
CA LEU A 633 -28.17 -4.69 -10.10
C LEU A 633 -29.09 -3.85 -11.00
N PHE A 634 -30.33 -4.29 -11.18
CA PHE A 634 -31.33 -3.67 -12.07
C PHE A 634 -32.60 -3.24 -11.31
N SER A 635 -32.50 -3.10 -9.98
CA SER A 635 -33.62 -2.76 -9.08
C SER A 635 -34.23 -1.38 -9.35
N ALA A 636 -33.46 -0.43 -9.91
CA ALA A 636 -33.95 0.88 -10.35
C ALA A 636 -35.05 0.79 -11.43
N GLY A 637 -35.16 -0.35 -12.13
CA GLY A 637 -36.22 -0.60 -13.11
C GLY A 637 -37.51 -1.18 -12.54
N GLY A 638 -37.53 -1.64 -11.27
CA GLY A 638 -38.71 -2.23 -10.63
C GLY A 638 -39.31 -3.46 -11.33
N GLN A 639 -38.59 -4.07 -12.28
CA GLN A 639 -39.12 -5.12 -13.16
C GLN A 639 -38.68 -6.52 -12.74
N ALA A 640 -39.61 -7.46 -12.83
CA ALA A 640 -39.30 -8.89 -12.83
C ALA A 640 -38.51 -9.27 -14.09
N TRP A 641 -37.46 -10.06 -13.92
CA TRP A 641 -36.64 -10.60 -15.01
C TRP A 641 -37.39 -11.74 -15.68
N THR A 642 -38.19 -11.38 -16.68
CA THR A 642 -38.77 -12.33 -17.61
C THR A 642 -37.97 -12.28 -18.90
N LEU A 643 -37.25 -13.35 -19.20
CA LEU A 643 -36.46 -13.45 -20.43
C LEU A 643 -37.36 -13.89 -21.59
N SER A 644 -37.31 -13.19 -22.70
CA SER A 644 -37.92 -13.58 -23.98
C SER A 644 -36.97 -14.45 -24.79
N ASP A 645 -37.53 -15.29 -25.68
CA ASP A 645 -36.78 -16.25 -26.51
C ASP A 645 -35.78 -17.09 -25.68
N ALA A 646 -36.20 -17.43 -24.46
CA ALA A 646 -35.36 -18.07 -23.48
C ALA A 646 -35.11 -19.54 -23.82
N SER A 647 -33.88 -19.99 -23.63
CA SER A 647 -33.47 -21.39 -23.78
C SER A 647 -32.69 -21.85 -22.56
N VAL A 648 -32.86 -23.13 -22.21
CA VAL A 648 -32.16 -23.80 -21.12
C VAL A 648 -31.50 -25.05 -21.69
N ALA A 649 -30.18 -25.14 -21.57
CA ALA A 649 -29.36 -26.26 -22.02
C ALA A 649 -28.61 -26.89 -20.84
N THR A 650 -28.33 -28.19 -20.92
CA THR A 650 -27.56 -28.91 -19.91
C THR A 650 -26.36 -29.61 -20.53
N ASP A 651 -25.27 -29.71 -19.79
CA ASP A 651 -24.08 -30.48 -20.17
C ASP A 651 -23.67 -31.39 -19.00
N PRO A 652 -23.57 -32.72 -19.18
CA PRO A 652 -24.08 -33.45 -20.33
C PRO A 652 -25.61 -33.32 -20.48
N GLY A 653 -26.16 -33.65 -21.65
CA GLY A 653 -27.61 -33.49 -21.97
C GLY A 653 -28.59 -34.29 -21.10
N ALA A 654 -28.09 -35.11 -20.18
CA ALA A 654 -28.87 -35.88 -19.22
C ALA A 654 -28.16 -35.88 -17.86
N ALA A 655 -28.93 -36.04 -16.77
CA ALA A 655 -28.38 -36.07 -15.42
C ALA A 655 -27.41 -37.27 -15.23
N PRO A 656 -26.32 -37.13 -14.45
CA PRO A 656 -25.94 -35.95 -13.65
C PRO A 656 -25.33 -34.83 -14.51
N PHE A 657 -25.82 -33.61 -14.30
CA PHE A 657 -25.34 -32.41 -15.01
C PHE A 657 -24.06 -31.88 -14.35
N THR A 658 -23.13 -31.39 -15.15
CA THR A 658 -21.98 -30.60 -14.67
C THR A 658 -22.18 -29.11 -14.92
N LYS A 659 -23.04 -28.76 -15.90
CA LYS A 659 -23.38 -27.37 -16.24
C LYS A 659 -24.83 -27.23 -16.71
N VAL A 660 -25.45 -26.10 -16.38
CA VAL A 660 -26.73 -25.64 -16.93
C VAL A 660 -26.55 -24.24 -17.51
N THR A 661 -26.90 -24.03 -18.77
CA THR A 661 -26.77 -22.73 -19.45
C THR A 661 -28.15 -22.17 -19.77
N VAL A 662 -28.39 -20.91 -19.43
CA VAL A 662 -29.62 -20.16 -19.73
C VAL A 662 -29.28 -19.00 -20.65
N LYS A 663 -30.01 -18.86 -21.77
CA LYS A 663 -29.88 -17.71 -22.68
C LYS A 663 -31.24 -17.07 -22.90
N GLY A 664 -31.28 -15.76 -23.14
CA GLY A 664 -32.51 -15.05 -23.51
C GLY A 664 -32.31 -13.54 -23.67
N GLY A 665 -33.35 -12.84 -24.12
CA GLY A 665 -33.39 -11.38 -24.19
C GLY A 665 -34.25 -10.76 -23.09
N PHE A 666 -33.98 -9.52 -22.73
CA PHE A 666 -34.88 -8.70 -21.90
C PHE A 666 -34.68 -7.21 -22.21
N SER A 667 -35.55 -6.33 -21.71
CA SER A 667 -35.38 -4.89 -21.85
C SER A 667 -35.17 -4.23 -20.50
N PHE A 668 -34.24 -3.26 -20.44
CA PHE A 668 -33.97 -2.47 -19.24
C PHE A 668 -33.91 -0.98 -19.58
N ILE A 669 -34.78 -0.18 -18.97
CA ILE A 669 -34.93 1.27 -19.24
C ILE A 669 -35.11 1.55 -20.75
N GLY A 670 -35.78 0.65 -21.45
CA GLY A 670 -36.06 0.76 -22.89
C GLY A 670 -34.95 0.23 -23.81
N ASP A 671 -33.78 -0.11 -23.28
CA ASP A 671 -32.70 -0.71 -24.08
C ASP A 671 -32.85 -2.24 -24.13
N PRO A 672 -32.67 -2.89 -25.30
CA PRO A 672 -32.64 -4.34 -25.42
C PRO A 672 -31.31 -4.90 -24.93
N LEU A 673 -31.37 -5.90 -24.07
CA LEU A 673 -30.21 -6.61 -23.52
C LEU A 673 -30.35 -8.12 -23.77
N THR A 674 -29.22 -8.80 -23.87
CA THR A 674 -29.16 -10.27 -23.88
C THR A 674 -28.46 -10.77 -22.62
N ILE A 675 -28.84 -11.96 -22.17
CA ILE A 675 -28.23 -12.63 -21.04
C ILE A 675 -27.76 -14.03 -21.43
N GLU A 676 -26.59 -14.39 -20.93
CA GLU A 676 -26.09 -15.76 -20.90
C GLU A 676 -25.63 -16.08 -19.47
N ALA A 677 -26.33 -17.00 -18.82
CA ALA A 677 -26.01 -17.44 -17.46
C ALA A 677 -25.58 -18.91 -17.47
N GLU A 678 -24.36 -19.18 -17.06
CA GLU A 678 -23.84 -20.53 -16.85
C GLU A 678 -23.85 -20.86 -15.36
N PHE A 679 -24.43 -22.00 -15.02
CA PHE A 679 -24.50 -22.51 -13.67
C PHE A 679 -23.73 -23.83 -13.55
N THR A 680 -22.87 -23.93 -12.55
CA THR A 680 -22.14 -25.16 -12.19
C THR A 680 -22.34 -25.46 -10.71
N ALA A 681 -22.01 -26.68 -10.25
CA ALA A 681 -22.05 -27.00 -8.83
C ALA A 681 -20.81 -27.75 -8.33
N PRO A 682 -19.60 -27.17 -8.45
CA PRO A 682 -18.41 -27.79 -7.88
C PRO A 682 -18.63 -28.01 -6.38
N LYS A 683 -18.31 -29.21 -5.89
CA LYS A 683 -18.47 -29.58 -4.47
C LYS A 683 -19.91 -29.42 -3.93
N LYS A 684 -20.93 -29.51 -4.80
CA LYS A 684 -22.36 -29.32 -4.47
C LYS A 684 -22.72 -27.90 -4.00
N VAL A 685 -21.97 -26.88 -4.43
CA VAL A 685 -22.29 -25.46 -4.22
C VAL A 685 -22.65 -24.86 -5.57
N LEU A 686 -23.85 -24.29 -5.70
CA LEU A 686 -24.26 -23.65 -6.94
C LEU A 686 -23.45 -22.36 -7.19
N THR A 687 -22.81 -22.28 -8.35
CA THR A 687 -22.03 -21.14 -8.84
C THR A 687 -22.64 -20.65 -10.14
N ALA A 688 -22.72 -19.33 -10.33
CA ALA A 688 -23.21 -18.70 -11.54
C ALA A 688 -22.15 -17.76 -12.15
N THR A 689 -21.99 -17.84 -13.47
CA THR A 689 -21.31 -16.84 -14.31
C THR A 689 -22.37 -16.26 -15.24
N VAL A 690 -22.69 -14.98 -15.06
CA VAL A 690 -23.75 -14.29 -15.81
C VAL A 690 -23.13 -13.18 -16.64
N ARG A 691 -23.41 -13.21 -17.95
CA ARG A 691 -22.98 -12.19 -18.92
C ARG A 691 -24.21 -11.47 -19.42
N ILE A 692 -24.26 -10.15 -19.23
CA ILE A 692 -25.37 -9.29 -19.68
C ILE A 692 -24.83 -8.30 -20.68
N THR A 693 -25.36 -8.34 -21.89
CA THR A 693 -24.78 -7.68 -23.04
C THR A 693 -25.75 -6.67 -23.64
N GLY A 694 -25.23 -5.49 -24.01
CA GLY A 694 -25.99 -4.45 -24.72
C GLY A 694 -25.10 -3.51 -25.51
N SER A 695 -25.72 -2.68 -26.35
CA SER A 695 -25.03 -1.64 -27.14
C SER A 695 -24.72 -0.41 -26.30
N VAL A 696 -23.54 0.18 -26.43
CA VAL A 696 -23.14 1.34 -25.62
C VAL A 696 -22.69 2.50 -26.49
N PRO A 697 -22.86 3.76 -26.02
CA PRO A 697 -22.18 4.88 -26.66
C PRO A 697 -20.68 4.87 -26.33
N SER A 698 -19.88 5.45 -27.21
CA SER A 698 -18.45 5.69 -26.94
C SER A 698 -18.25 6.60 -25.71
N LEU A 699 -17.12 6.42 -25.01
CA LEU A 699 -16.78 7.24 -23.85
C LEU A 699 -16.62 8.72 -24.24
N ALA A 700 -17.25 9.61 -23.47
CA ALA A 700 -17.16 11.05 -23.69
C ALA A 700 -15.71 11.52 -23.58
N GLY A 701 -15.26 12.34 -24.53
CA GLY A 701 -13.87 12.83 -24.60
C GLY A 701 -12.86 11.84 -25.18
N VAL A 702 -13.26 10.59 -25.46
CA VAL A 702 -12.41 9.53 -26.00
C VAL A 702 -13.03 8.87 -27.25
N PRO A 703 -13.40 9.65 -28.28
CA PRO A 703 -14.06 9.09 -29.47
C PRO A 703 -13.17 8.14 -30.29
N TRP A 704 -11.86 8.11 -30.01
CA TRP A 704 -10.90 7.21 -30.64
C TRP A 704 -10.88 5.80 -30.04
N VAL A 705 -11.66 5.53 -28.99
CA VAL A 705 -11.92 4.18 -28.45
C VAL A 705 -13.36 3.79 -28.79
N PRO A 706 -13.61 3.15 -29.95
CA PRO A 706 -14.96 2.85 -30.43
C PRO A 706 -15.55 1.64 -29.71
N ILE A 707 -16.13 1.86 -28.52
CA ILE A 707 -16.91 0.82 -27.83
C ILE A 707 -18.27 0.71 -28.53
N ASP A 708 -18.60 -0.48 -29.03
CA ASP A 708 -19.87 -0.78 -29.71
C ASP A 708 -20.81 -1.54 -28.76
N GLN A 709 -20.25 -2.50 -28.03
CA GLN A 709 -20.97 -3.35 -27.10
C GLN A 709 -20.24 -3.42 -25.77
N ALA A 710 -21.00 -3.53 -24.69
CA ALA A 710 -20.44 -3.90 -23.41
C ALA A 710 -21.15 -5.12 -22.82
N THR A 711 -20.43 -5.85 -21.99
CA THR A 711 -20.89 -7.04 -21.29
C THR A 711 -20.60 -6.87 -19.81
N LEU A 712 -21.63 -6.78 -18.98
CA LEU A 712 -21.49 -6.91 -17.53
C LEU A 712 -21.30 -8.40 -17.22
N VAL A 713 -20.17 -8.75 -16.63
CA VAL A 713 -19.86 -10.09 -16.15
C VAL A 713 -20.03 -10.13 -14.64
N VAL A 714 -20.79 -11.11 -14.16
CA VAL A 714 -21.05 -11.36 -12.75
C VAL A 714 -20.69 -12.80 -12.43
N GLU A 715 -19.78 -13.00 -11.49
CA GLU A 715 -19.43 -14.32 -10.98
C GLU A 715 -19.73 -14.39 -9.48
N LEU A 716 -20.49 -15.40 -9.07
CA LEU A 716 -20.85 -15.60 -7.66
C LEU A 716 -21.15 -17.06 -7.36
N ALA A 717 -20.72 -17.53 -6.19
CA ALA A 717 -21.11 -18.81 -5.61
C ALA A 717 -22.06 -18.64 -4.41
N ASN A 718 -22.98 -19.59 -4.23
CA ASN A 718 -23.88 -19.66 -3.07
C ASN A 718 -23.18 -20.26 -1.84
N ASP A 719 -21.92 -19.89 -1.59
CA ASP A 719 -21.12 -20.32 -0.42
C ASP A 719 -20.65 -19.15 0.45
N GLY A 720 -21.08 -17.91 0.13
CA GLY A 720 -20.62 -16.70 0.80
C GLY A 720 -19.35 -16.09 0.19
N SER A 721 -18.88 -16.56 -0.97
CA SER A 721 -17.82 -15.92 -1.75
C SER A 721 -18.10 -14.44 -1.99
N ILE A 722 -17.05 -13.62 -2.04
CA ILE A 722 -17.16 -12.23 -2.48
C ILE A 722 -17.45 -12.27 -3.99
N PRO A 723 -18.52 -11.63 -4.48
CA PRO A 723 -18.83 -11.65 -5.91
C PRO A 723 -17.78 -10.87 -6.70
N VAL A 724 -17.48 -11.37 -7.91
CA VAL A 724 -16.62 -10.69 -8.86
C VAL A 724 -17.50 -10.06 -9.93
N LEU A 725 -17.38 -8.76 -10.11
CA LEU A 725 -18.10 -8.02 -11.14
C LEU A 725 -17.12 -7.26 -12.01
N SER A 726 -17.34 -7.29 -13.32
CA SER A 726 -16.56 -6.51 -14.27
C SER A 726 -17.41 -6.09 -15.47
N VAL A 727 -16.98 -5.04 -16.14
CA VAL A 727 -17.56 -4.60 -17.41
C VAL A 727 -16.52 -4.83 -18.50
N GLU A 728 -16.83 -5.74 -19.40
CA GLU A 728 -16.07 -5.98 -20.61
C GLU A 728 -16.60 -5.06 -21.72
N CYS A 729 -15.73 -4.27 -22.32
CA CYS A 729 -16.02 -3.39 -23.43
C CYS A 729 -15.46 -4.02 -24.70
N ALA A 730 -16.35 -4.44 -25.58
CA ALA A 730 -16.01 -4.86 -26.92
C ALA A 730 -15.79 -3.61 -27.78
N LEU A 731 -14.55 -3.40 -28.23
CA LEU A 731 -14.30 -2.35 -29.21
C LEU A 731 -14.40 -2.95 -30.61
N GLN A 732 -15.00 -2.19 -31.52
CA GLN A 732 -15.21 -2.62 -32.89
C GLN A 732 -14.19 -1.92 -33.78
N TRP A 733 -13.24 -2.68 -34.32
CA TRP A 733 -12.20 -2.12 -35.19
C TRP A 733 -12.62 -2.21 -36.66
N PRO A 734 -12.62 -1.10 -37.42
CA PRO A 734 -13.06 -1.09 -38.82
C PRO A 734 -12.32 -2.04 -39.78
N GLN A 735 -11.23 -2.67 -39.35
CA GLN A 735 -10.33 -3.49 -40.18
C GLN A 735 -9.93 -4.83 -39.54
N GLN A 736 -10.41 -5.14 -38.32
CA GLN A 736 -10.23 -6.45 -37.69
C GLN A 736 -11.60 -7.06 -37.39
N VAL A 737 -11.74 -8.35 -37.72
CA VAL A 737 -12.97 -9.13 -37.51
C VAL A 737 -13.11 -9.57 -36.04
N GLU A 738 -12.07 -9.33 -35.22
CA GLU A 738 -12.00 -9.76 -33.83
C GLU A 738 -12.26 -8.61 -32.86
N THR A 739 -13.02 -8.94 -31.81
CA THR A 739 -13.34 -8.06 -30.70
C THR A 739 -12.21 -8.08 -29.69
N ILE A 740 -11.56 -6.95 -29.45
CA ILE A 740 -10.68 -6.81 -28.30
C ILE A 740 -11.53 -6.35 -27.11
N THR A 741 -11.22 -6.94 -25.96
CA THR A 741 -11.95 -6.72 -24.72
C THR A 741 -11.14 -5.85 -23.77
N LEU A 742 -11.70 -4.70 -23.37
CA LEU A 742 -11.23 -3.96 -22.20
C LEU A 742 -12.09 -4.32 -21.00
N THR A 743 -11.47 -4.69 -19.90
CA THR A 743 -12.12 -5.00 -18.63
C THR A 743 -12.03 -3.81 -17.68
N LEU A 744 -13.16 -3.49 -17.06
CA LEU A 744 -13.30 -2.57 -15.95
C LEU A 744 -13.81 -3.36 -14.74
N PRO A 745 -12.97 -3.64 -13.73
CA PRO A 745 -13.46 -4.30 -12.52
C PRO A 745 -14.34 -3.36 -11.69
N LEU A 746 -15.29 -3.97 -10.97
CA LEU A 746 -16.22 -3.32 -10.06
C LEU A 746 -15.96 -3.80 -8.62
N PRO A 747 -16.11 -2.92 -7.61
CA PRO A 747 -16.47 -1.51 -7.70
C PRO A 747 -15.28 -0.60 -8.10
N PHE A 748 -15.55 0.55 -8.74
CA PHE A 748 -14.55 1.59 -9.02
C PHE A 748 -14.90 2.92 -8.30
N PRO A 749 -13.94 3.83 -8.08
CA PRO A 749 -14.16 5.12 -7.43
C PRO A 749 -15.15 6.04 -8.18
N LYS A 750 -15.86 6.92 -7.46
CA LYS A 750 -16.86 7.82 -8.09
C LYS A 750 -16.29 8.77 -9.16
N THR A 751 -15.03 9.18 -9.03
CA THR A 751 -14.41 10.23 -9.84
C THR A 751 -13.70 9.72 -11.09
N GLY A 752 -13.35 8.44 -11.16
CA GLY A 752 -12.64 7.88 -12.30
C GLY A 752 -12.45 6.37 -12.20
N PHE A 753 -12.01 5.76 -13.30
CA PHE A 753 -11.80 4.32 -13.39
C PHE A 753 -10.68 3.97 -14.38
N THR A 754 -10.16 2.74 -14.26
CA THR A 754 -9.15 2.19 -15.17
C THR A 754 -9.78 1.13 -16.06
N LEU A 755 -9.53 1.24 -17.35
CA LEU A 755 -9.79 0.18 -18.33
C LEU A 755 -8.49 -0.54 -18.63
N THR A 756 -8.44 -1.84 -18.38
CA THR A 756 -7.30 -2.69 -18.76
C THR A 756 -7.72 -3.65 -19.85
N GLY A 757 -6.86 -4.00 -20.79
CA GLY A 757 -7.19 -5.07 -21.73
C GLY A 757 -5.97 -5.69 -22.37
N THR A 758 -6.14 -6.93 -22.81
CA THR A 758 -5.15 -7.68 -23.58
C THR A 758 -5.62 -7.82 -25.02
N PHE A 759 -4.69 -7.72 -25.95
CA PHE A 759 -4.92 -7.92 -27.38
C PHE A 759 -4.35 -9.27 -27.77
N ASP A 760 -5.22 -10.25 -28.00
CA ASP A 760 -4.86 -11.54 -28.55
C ASP A 760 -5.75 -11.85 -29.76
N PRO A 761 -5.20 -11.82 -30.99
CA PRO A 761 -3.81 -11.55 -31.35
C PRO A 761 -3.41 -10.06 -31.17
N ALA A 762 -2.10 -9.81 -31.08
CA ALA A 762 -1.57 -8.47 -30.85
C ALA A 762 -1.96 -7.46 -31.95
N LEU A 763 -2.42 -6.26 -31.55
CA LEU A 763 -2.87 -5.20 -32.45
C LEU A 763 -1.69 -4.42 -33.04
N SER A 764 -1.47 -4.43 -34.35
CA SER A 764 -0.33 -3.72 -34.96
C SER A 764 -0.22 -2.24 -34.54
N LEU A 765 1.00 -1.75 -34.29
CA LEU A 765 1.24 -0.35 -33.92
C LEU A 765 0.74 0.65 -34.97
N ASP A 766 0.73 0.27 -36.25
CA ASP A 766 0.21 1.11 -37.33
C ASP A 766 -1.29 1.39 -37.19
N VAL A 767 -2.07 0.37 -36.88
CA VAL A 767 -3.51 0.53 -36.63
C VAL A 767 -3.72 1.36 -35.37
N ALA A 768 -2.95 1.11 -34.30
CA ALA A 768 -3.06 1.87 -33.05
C ALA A 768 -2.84 3.38 -33.22
N PHE A 769 -1.78 3.81 -33.91
CA PHE A 769 -1.48 5.23 -34.09
C PHE A 769 -2.41 5.96 -35.06
N LYS A 770 -2.93 5.27 -36.08
CA LYS A 770 -3.94 5.84 -36.99
C LYS A 770 -5.24 6.22 -36.27
N MET A 771 -5.60 5.49 -35.21
CA MET A 771 -6.78 5.79 -34.39
C MET A 771 -6.62 7.04 -33.53
N ALA A 772 -5.41 7.29 -33.01
CA ALA A 772 -5.12 8.47 -32.19
C ALA A 772 -5.03 9.78 -33.01
N GLY A 773 -5.43 9.76 -34.28
CA GLY A 773 -5.46 10.92 -35.17
C GLY A 773 -4.08 11.34 -35.73
N GLY A 774 -3.06 10.47 -35.66
CA GLY A 774 -1.67 10.83 -35.92
C GLY A 774 -0.97 10.05 -37.04
N ALA A 775 0.19 10.56 -37.46
CA ALA A 775 1.17 9.84 -38.26
C ALA A 775 1.82 8.74 -37.41
N ASN A 776 2.00 7.53 -37.96
CA ASN A 776 2.67 6.42 -37.28
C ASN A 776 4.18 6.72 -37.14
N PRO A 777 4.69 7.11 -35.95
CA PRO A 777 6.08 7.49 -35.78
C PRO A 777 7.02 6.28 -35.91
N VAL A 778 6.51 5.08 -35.67
CA VAL A 778 7.26 3.83 -35.76
C VAL A 778 7.64 3.52 -37.21
N ALA A 779 6.77 3.89 -38.16
CA ALA A 779 7.06 3.78 -39.59
C ALA A 779 8.14 4.75 -40.08
N GLN A 780 8.49 5.78 -39.29
CA GLN A 780 9.48 6.80 -39.63
C GLN A 780 10.83 6.59 -38.92
N LEU A 781 10.95 5.56 -38.08
CA LEU A 781 12.19 5.28 -37.36
C LEU A 781 13.30 4.83 -38.35
N PRO A 782 14.52 5.38 -38.27
CA PRO A 782 15.63 4.92 -39.10
C PRO A 782 16.07 3.51 -38.70
N ALA A 783 16.75 2.81 -39.61
CA ALA A 783 17.41 1.56 -39.27
C ALA A 783 18.44 1.78 -38.12
N PRO A 784 18.55 0.86 -37.14
CA PRO A 784 17.87 -0.44 -37.04
C PRO A 784 16.53 -0.40 -36.29
N PHE A 785 16.07 0.77 -35.84
CA PHE A 785 14.84 0.90 -35.03
C PHE A 785 13.53 0.76 -35.84
N SER A 786 13.60 0.81 -37.17
CA SER A 786 12.45 0.51 -38.05
C SER A 786 11.82 -0.86 -37.79
N VAL A 787 12.55 -1.80 -37.18
CA VAL A 787 12.02 -3.11 -36.77
C VAL A 787 10.92 -3.04 -35.71
N ALA A 788 10.80 -1.92 -34.99
CA ALA A 788 9.71 -1.67 -34.06
C ALA A 788 8.34 -1.75 -34.74
N SER A 789 8.26 -1.55 -36.06
CA SER A 789 7.03 -1.71 -36.85
C SER A 789 6.46 -3.14 -36.84
N LYS A 790 7.27 -4.14 -36.46
CA LYS A 790 6.86 -5.53 -36.33
C LYS A 790 6.13 -5.82 -35.01
N PHE A 791 6.18 -4.91 -34.05
CA PHE A 791 5.56 -5.09 -32.75
C PHE A 791 4.06 -4.81 -32.85
N GLY A 792 3.27 -5.61 -32.16
CA GLY A 792 1.84 -5.38 -31.94
C GLY A 792 1.58 -5.09 -30.47
N LEU A 793 0.62 -4.21 -30.19
CA LEU A 793 0.10 -4.00 -28.85
C LEU A 793 -0.43 -5.32 -28.30
N THR A 794 0.00 -5.67 -27.10
CA THR A 794 -0.45 -6.84 -26.34
C THR A 794 -1.29 -6.44 -25.15
N ASP A 795 -1.06 -5.24 -24.59
CA ASP A 795 -1.76 -4.75 -23.42
C ASP A 795 -2.09 -3.27 -23.59
N ALA A 796 -3.27 -2.88 -23.11
CA ALA A 796 -3.71 -1.50 -22.97
C ALA A 796 -4.14 -1.24 -21.53
N GLU A 797 -3.90 -0.01 -21.10
CA GLU A 797 -4.44 0.52 -19.87
C GLU A 797 -4.78 1.99 -20.04
N LEU A 798 -6.00 2.39 -19.68
CA LEU A 798 -6.50 3.77 -19.83
C LEU A 798 -7.16 4.21 -18.52
N VAL A 799 -6.72 5.35 -17.97
CA VAL A 799 -7.29 5.96 -16.77
C VAL A 799 -8.20 7.11 -17.18
N TYR A 800 -9.49 6.98 -16.87
CA TYR A 800 -10.53 7.92 -17.27
C TYR A 800 -11.05 8.72 -16.07
N ASP A 801 -10.97 10.06 -16.13
CA ASP A 801 -11.65 10.98 -15.21
C ASP A 801 -13.07 11.22 -15.72
N ARG A 802 -14.05 10.75 -14.94
CA ARG A 802 -15.46 10.88 -15.26
C ARG A 802 -15.98 12.31 -15.07
N ALA A 803 -15.45 13.04 -14.09
CA ALA A 803 -15.86 14.41 -13.82
C ALA A 803 -15.37 15.36 -14.92
N ALA A 804 -14.11 15.19 -15.35
CA ALA A 804 -13.53 15.97 -16.43
C ALA A 804 -13.93 15.44 -17.83
N SER A 805 -14.40 14.20 -17.93
CA SER A 805 -14.64 13.49 -19.20
C SER A 805 -13.37 13.43 -20.06
N THR A 806 -12.23 13.11 -19.45
CA THR A 806 -10.90 13.08 -20.08
C THR A 806 -10.13 11.81 -19.69
N ILE A 807 -9.09 11.47 -20.47
CA ILE A 807 -8.09 10.48 -20.05
C ILE A 807 -6.98 11.22 -19.31
N ASP A 808 -6.73 10.83 -18.08
CA ASP A 808 -5.64 11.38 -17.26
C ASP A 808 -4.30 10.77 -17.66
N SER A 809 -4.30 9.46 -17.91
CA SER A 809 -3.12 8.73 -18.33
C SER A 809 -3.49 7.46 -19.08
N GLY A 810 -2.54 6.93 -19.85
CA GLY A 810 -2.69 5.62 -20.45
C GLY A 810 -1.36 5.02 -20.80
N SER A 811 -1.37 3.72 -21.05
CA SER A 811 -0.20 2.98 -21.45
C SER A 811 -0.55 1.82 -22.38
N PHE A 812 0.40 1.50 -23.23
CA PHE A 812 0.32 0.36 -24.12
C PHE A 812 1.63 -0.42 -24.05
N LYS A 813 1.54 -1.74 -23.98
CA LYS A 813 2.70 -2.64 -24.17
C LYS A 813 2.59 -3.24 -25.56
N ALA A 814 3.73 -3.38 -26.23
CA ALA A 814 3.82 -4.04 -27.51
C ALA A 814 4.95 -5.07 -27.50
N SER A 815 4.73 -6.23 -28.09
CA SER A 815 5.73 -7.29 -28.24
C SER A 815 5.73 -7.86 -29.67
N TYR A 816 6.73 -8.67 -29.96
CA TYR A 816 6.85 -9.39 -31.22
C TYR A 816 6.85 -10.90 -30.97
N ASN A 817 5.89 -11.62 -31.54
CA ASN A 817 5.71 -13.06 -31.34
C ASN A 817 6.90 -13.93 -31.81
N GLY A 818 7.86 -13.37 -32.56
CA GLY A 818 9.07 -14.07 -33.00
C GLY A 818 10.25 -14.01 -32.04
N GLY A 819 10.08 -13.46 -30.83
CA GLY A 819 11.14 -13.29 -29.82
C GLY A 819 11.98 -12.01 -29.99
N PRO A 820 13.04 -11.82 -29.18
CA PRO A 820 13.82 -10.59 -29.16
C PRO A 820 14.40 -10.23 -30.54
N VAL A 821 14.06 -9.04 -31.04
CA VAL A 821 14.53 -8.55 -32.34
C VAL A 821 15.89 -7.91 -32.19
N LYS A 822 16.92 -8.52 -32.79
CA LYS A 822 18.28 -8.01 -32.74
C LYS A 822 18.39 -6.63 -33.40
N LEU A 823 18.95 -5.66 -32.68
CA LEU A 823 19.20 -4.31 -33.18
C LEU A 823 20.64 -4.20 -33.72
N TRP A 824 21.66 -4.30 -32.85
CA TRP A 824 23.08 -4.37 -33.22
C TRP A 824 23.91 -5.00 -32.09
N GLY A 825 25.01 -5.67 -32.43
CA GLY A 825 25.86 -6.33 -31.43
C GLY A 825 25.05 -7.33 -30.57
N PRO A 826 25.18 -7.34 -29.24
CA PRO A 826 24.35 -8.15 -28.34
C PRO A 826 23.01 -7.49 -27.97
N LEU A 827 22.69 -6.30 -28.48
CA LEU A 827 21.47 -5.57 -28.14
C LEU A 827 20.28 -6.10 -28.95
N SER A 828 19.23 -6.52 -28.24
CA SER A 828 17.95 -6.95 -28.80
C SER A 828 16.80 -6.17 -28.16
N LEU A 829 15.76 -5.93 -28.94
CA LEU A 829 14.51 -5.33 -28.51
C LEU A 829 13.49 -6.43 -28.29
N ASP A 830 13.01 -6.59 -27.06
CA ASP A 830 12.05 -7.63 -26.67
C ASP A 830 10.63 -7.07 -26.53
N GLN A 831 10.50 -5.86 -25.98
CA GLN A 831 9.23 -5.22 -25.71
C GLN A 831 9.33 -3.69 -25.91
N LEU A 832 8.22 -3.07 -26.31
CA LEU A 832 8.03 -1.62 -26.31
C LEU A 832 6.94 -1.24 -25.30
N ALA A 833 7.13 -0.13 -24.61
CA ALA A 833 6.12 0.45 -23.73
C ALA A 833 5.89 1.91 -24.14
N LEU A 834 4.62 2.26 -24.38
CA LEU A 834 4.17 3.63 -24.60
C LEU A 834 3.41 4.07 -23.35
N THR A 835 3.69 5.25 -22.85
CA THR A 835 2.97 5.81 -21.70
C THR A 835 2.77 7.29 -21.93
N PHE A 836 1.57 7.77 -21.64
CA PHE A 836 1.19 9.17 -21.75
C PHE A 836 0.41 9.59 -20.51
N GLY A 837 0.55 10.85 -20.14
CA GLY A 837 -0.22 11.52 -19.10
C GLY A 837 -0.55 12.93 -19.59
N VAL A 838 -1.76 13.39 -19.31
CA VAL A 838 -2.29 14.69 -19.76
C VAL A 838 -2.05 15.76 -18.71
#